data_AF-A0AAD9MYI7-F1
#
_entry.id   AF-A0AAD9MYI7-F1
#
_cell.length_a   1.000
_cell.length_b   1.000
_cell.length_c   1.000
_cell.angle_alpha   90.00
_cell.angle_beta   90.00
_cell.angle_gamma   90.00
#
_symmetry.space_group_name_H-M   'P 1'
#
loop_
_entity.id
_entity.type
_entity.pdbx_description
1 polymer ?
#
loop_
_entity_poly.entity_id
_entity_poly.type
_entity_poly.pdbx_seq_one_letter_code
_entity_poly.pdbx_strand_id
1 'polypeptide(L)'
;MNDVVAFIGPGCTEALDPVARLASYWNKPIITGMGDSGRFMLKTNYLTLTRFAYCQCRLFKVFHSVFVQFNWSDITVIMDRDHEYSLILGETMDQGFRKFGYKPNIVKYYSKNNPEYEDILRDASRLSRIMIISAAGDDVRKFLIAAYNIGYPQTGEYVFFDVEIIYFPGDYYGDHSWYRGDDDDEKARKAFESLIRVGLYMPMADLYTEFERKVKIKAKRDYNFDYDARGEESWVHAKIRKNNFDYDARGEEVNFFVGAFYDIVVHYGEMINKTLDTLGMDGVLDGYHMARKLWNQTLHGVTGKIYLDNNGDRRTNFKIMDMNPETGKFEVVAFFWGNNPGYAPIPGKVIHWAGDRSTPPLNEPLCYFTGDNPDCEEPTPLQPSIISLIVILCVVIMASVIGFLGYRKYQENAILGDMSWIVSKDDVIKRNGQATSFSMISMNSSKSDPETGDQVFGKIAWYKHAPVSLRESHAKITTINKDLKIEVNKRLKLQHNNIVRLIGIVIDSSLTEILHEYCPKGSLQDILLNDNITLDADFKRSLIDDIVRQCPDKFTLMSSISSPVLSSDNVVGVRDTIVNCHLGMSRSILINLAWIIDPTLLNRGVVWALTQQLRFAIEDPEEDFTPSLLVTCLQSGDFEGMCYIHNSDVRYHGRLRSTNCVVGGRFVLKLTDFGLPTFYDDSGAYEDENVHYQKLLWRAPELLRSEKFNVYTTKGDVYSFAVVLQEITSRSIPFECERELLTPKEIVMKLKTSNPPFRPELNKDCEPEMEALMKQCWHEDPSSRPTFDNIKSRLVTIFKWVSVFFHLMVIGAERYQRIICDNCSEMNERVASTCSIALCHLSFDCDIHYTAYLIMASIAFSKFGMLQLGTKNMNLMDNLLMRMEQYANNLEHLVADRTAQLIQEQRKTEELLLQILPKSIADQLKLGRSVEPECYDCVTIYFSDIVGFTALSASSSPLDVVVMLNDLYTAFDSTIGKFDVYKVETIGDAYMVASGLPIRNGDAHASEIASMSLELLEAITKFKIRHRPNEKLKLRIGLHSGSCVAGVVGLKMPRYCLFGDTVNTASRMESNGLPLKIHMSGDVTKLLHKDGGFIIKAREEIEIKGKGKMQTFWLDGRKHEDLDSLQLDVISMPNVVTTPPSRG
;
A
#
# COMPACT_ATOMS: atom_id res chain seq x y z
N MET A 1 -18.12 -6.77 -41.60
CA MET A 1 -18.48 -5.77 -40.54
C MET A 1 -19.07 -4.48 -41.10
N ASN A 2 -18.82 -4.14 -42.37
CA ASN A 2 -19.35 -2.90 -42.96
C ASN A 2 -20.89 -2.83 -42.96
N ASP A 3 -21.57 -3.98 -42.99
CA ASP A 3 -23.05 -4.05 -42.97
C ASP A 3 -23.67 -3.99 -41.56
N VAL A 4 -22.86 -3.86 -40.50
CA VAL A 4 -23.34 -3.79 -39.12
C VAL A 4 -23.61 -2.32 -38.75
N VAL A 5 -24.85 -2.03 -38.35
CA VAL A 5 -25.32 -0.67 -37.99
C VAL A 5 -25.29 -0.42 -36.49
N ALA A 6 -25.45 -1.45 -35.65
CA ALA A 6 -25.32 -1.36 -34.19
C ALA A 6 -25.12 -2.73 -33.56
N PHE A 7 -24.52 -2.73 -32.36
CA PHE A 7 -24.52 -3.86 -31.45
C PHE A 7 -25.57 -3.63 -30.35
N ILE A 8 -26.49 -4.59 -30.16
CA ILE A 8 -27.45 -4.58 -29.07
C ILE A 8 -27.08 -5.67 -28.08
N GLY A 9 -26.76 -5.27 -26.84
CA GLY A 9 -26.12 -6.14 -25.84
C GLY A 9 -24.59 -6.17 -25.97
N PRO A 10 -23.90 -7.15 -25.35
CA PRO A 10 -24.45 -8.20 -24.47
C PRO A 10 -24.94 -7.65 -23.13
N GLY A 11 -25.69 -8.48 -22.40
CA GLY A 11 -26.23 -8.12 -21.10
C GLY A 11 -25.25 -8.31 -19.92
N CYS A 12 -24.44 -9.38 -19.98
CA CYS A 12 -23.45 -9.68 -18.96
C CYS A 12 -22.30 -8.65 -18.97
N THR A 13 -21.91 -8.19 -17.78
CA THR A 13 -20.87 -7.19 -17.60
C THR A 13 -19.51 -7.66 -18.15
N GLU A 14 -19.13 -8.93 -17.94
CA GLU A 14 -17.87 -9.50 -18.43
C GLU A 14 -17.83 -9.64 -19.96
N ALA A 15 -18.97 -9.94 -20.58
CA ALA A 15 -19.07 -9.97 -22.04
C ALA A 15 -19.11 -8.55 -22.64
N LEU A 16 -19.70 -7.58 -21.94
CA LEU A 16 -19.89 -6.23 -22.46
C LEU A 16 -18.58 -5.45 -22.56
N ASP A 17 -17.63 -5.67 -21.66
CA ASP A 17 -16.34 -4.96 -21.66
C ASP A 17 -15.56 -5.10 -22.98
N PRO A 18 -15.19 -6.32 -23.43
CA PRO A 18 -14.48 -6.49 -24.70
C PRO A 18 -15.31 -6.04 -25.90
N VAL A 19 -16.63 -6.31 -25.92
CA VAL A 19 -17.49 -5.95 -27.05
C VAL A 19 -17.63 -4.42 -27.17
N ALA A 20 -17.76 -3.70 -26.05
CA ALA A 20 -17.88 -2.24 -26.07
C ALA A 20 -16.60 -1.53 -26.52
N ARG A 21 -15.43 -2.08 -26.18
CA ARG A 21 -14.13 -1.57 -26.65
C ARG A 21 -13.95 -1.79 -28.15
N LEU A 22 -14.28 -2.99 -28.63
CA LEU A 22 -14.22 -3.32 -30.06
C LEU A 22 -15.21 -2.49 -30.87
N ALA A 23 -16.44 -2.31 -30.36
CA ALA A 23 -17.43 -1.43 -30.99
C ALA A 23 -16.94 0.02 -31.05
N SER A 24 -16.29 0.51 -30.00
CA SER A 24 -15.68 1.86 -30.00
C SER A 24 -14.55 1.96 -31.03
N TYR A 25 -13.71 0.94 -31.15
CA TYR A 25 -12.63 0.87 -32.15
C TYR A 25 -13.17 0.85 -33.59
N TRP A 26 -14.24 0.11 -33.87
CA TRP A 26 -14.90 0.08 -35.18
C TRP A 26 -15.83 1.26 -35.44
N ASN A 27 -15.91 2.22 -34.53
CA ASN A 27 -16.88 3.32 -34.53
C ASN A 27 -18.32 2.84 -34.77
N LYS A 28 -18.73 1.79 -34.07
CA LYS A 28 -20.10 1.26 -34.10
C LYS A 28 -20.82 1.54 -32.78
N PRO A 29 -22.09 1.95 -32.82
CA PRO A 29 -22.86 2.18 -31.61
C PRO A 29 -23.13 0.84 -30.92
N ILE A 30 -22.98 0.83 -29.59
CA ILE A 30 -23.30 -0.31 -28.74
C ILE A 30 -24.28 0.11 -27.67
N ILE A 31 -25.42 -0.55 -27.61
CA ILE A 31 -26.52 -0.19 -26.71
C ILE A 31 -26.95 -1.43 -25.93
N THR A 32 -26.97 -1.35 -24.62
CA THR A 32 -27.29 -2.51 -23.77
C THR A 32 -28.41 -2.21 -22.78
N GLY A 33 -29.23 -3.24 -22.55
CA GLY A 33 -30.29 -3.29 -21.55
C GLY A 33 -29.82 -3.82 -20.20
N MET A 34 -28.51 -3.98 -19.99
CA MET A 34 -27.88 -4.36 -18.71
C MET A 34 -26.50 -3.65 -18.59
N GLY A 35 -25.44 -4.32 -18.13
CA GLY A 35 -24.11 -3.72 -17.92
C GLY A 35 -24.08 -2.79 -16.72
N ASP A 36 -24.45 -3.31 -15.55
CA ASP A 36 -24.75 -2.54 -14.35
C ASP A 36 -23.50 -2.10 -13.54
N SER A 37 -22.32 -2.56 -13.92
CA SER A 37 -21.05 -2.16 -13.30
C SER A 37 -20.72 -0.67 -13.47
N GLY A 38 -20.09 -0.12 -12.44
CA GLY A 38 -19.56 1.25 -12.45
C GLY A 38 -18.40 1.46 -13.43
N ARG A 39 -17.72 0.40 -13.90
CA ARG A 39 -16.56 0.53 -14.81
C ARG A 39 -16.88 1.21 -16.13
N PHE A 40 -18.11 1.08 -16.61
CA PHE A 40 -18.58 1.69 -17.85
C PHE A 40 -18.88 3.19 -17.74
N MET A 41 -18.81 3.78 -16.54
CA MET A 41 -18.93 5.23 -16.35
C MET A 41 -17.77 6.00 -17.03
N LEU A 42 -16.60 5.37 -17.17
CA LEU A 42 -15.43 5.98 -17.78
C LEU A 42 -15.46 5.80 -19.31
N LYS A 43 -16.11 6.73 -20.01
CA LYS A 43 -16.35 6.61 -21.47
C LYS A 43 -15.11 6.76 -22.36
N THR A 44 -13.92 7.01 -21.80
CA THR A 44 -12.66 7.08 -22.57
C THR A 44 -12.40 5.81 -23.38
N ASN A 45 -12.78 4.65 -22.84
CA ASN A 45 -12.60 3.34 -23.48
C ASN A 45 -13.89 2.77 -24.10
N TYR A 46 -15.03 3.47 -23.94
CA TYR A 46 -16.36 3.03 -24.35
C TYR A 46 -17.12 4.18 -25.03
N LEU A 47 -16.48 4.81 -26.01
CA LEU A 47 -16.93 6.08 -26.61
C LEU A 47 -18.32 6.00 -27.24
N THR A 48 -18.73 4.81 -27.70
CA THR A 48 -20.00 4.58 -28.38
C THR A 48 -21.04 3.82 -27.54
N LEU A 49 -20.76 3.58 -26.25
CA LEU A 49 -21.61 2.78 -25.35
C LEU A 49 -22.73 3.59 -24.71
N THR A 50 -23.98 3.12 -24.88
CA THR A 50 -25.19 3.67 -24.25
C THR A 50 -25.90 2.61 -23.40
N ARG A 51 -26.31 2.93 -22.18
CA ARG A 51 -26.94 2.00 -21.23
C ARG A 51 -28.38 2.42 -20.89
N PHE A 52 -29.34 1.57 -21.23
CA PHE A 52 -30.79 1.79 -21.05
C PHE A 52 -31.37 1.18 -19.76
N ALA A 53 -30.56 0.47 -18.98
CA ALA A 53 -30.96 -0.09 -17.69
C ALA A 53 -30.30 0.62 -16.50
N TYR A 54 -30.60 0.16 -15.28
CA TYR A 54 -30.00 0.71 -14.08
C TYR A 54 -28.50 0.43 -13.99
N CYS A 55 -27.82 1.25 -13.17
CA CYS A 55 -26.44 1.04 -12.78
C CYS A 55 -26.39 0.81 -11.28
N GLN A 56 -25.69 -0.24 -10.81
CA GLN A 56 -25.41 -0.43 -9.38
C GLN A 56 -24.64 0.77 -8.82
N CYS A 57 -23.82 1.42 -9.66
CA CYS A 57 -23.09 2.64 -9.33
C CYS A 57 -23.95 3.84 -8.92
N ARG A 58 -25.28 3.77 -9.02
CA ARG A 58 -26.20 4.84 -8.61
C ARG A 58 -27.07 4.46 -7.43
N LEU A 59 -27.05 3.20 -7.04
CA LEU A 59 -27.92 2.61 -6.03
C LEU A 59 -27.62 3.19 -4.64
N PHE A 60 -26.35 3.54 -4.35
CA PHE A 60 -25.97 4.27 -3.14
C PHE A 60 -26.67 5.64 -2.98
N LYS A 61 -27.09 6.29 -4.08
CA LYS A 61 -27.83 7.57 -4.02
C LYS A 61 -29.23 7.39 -3.45
N VAL A 62 -29.84 6.22 -3.67
CA VAL A 62 -31.14 5.86 -3.10
C VAL A 62 -30.99 5.78 -1.59
N PHE A 63 -30.02 4.99 -1.11
CA PHE A 63 -29.71 4.86 0.31
C PHE A 63 -29.35 6.20 0.95
N HIS A 64 -28.50 7.00 0.31
CA HIS A 64 -28.18 8.35 0.79
C HIS A 64 -29.44 9.21 0.97
N SER A 65 -30.39 9.16 0.03
CA SER A 65 -31.63 9.92 0.17
C SER A 65 -32.50 9.48 1.35
N VAL A 66 -32.52 8.17 1.65
CA VAL A 66 -33.19 7.60 2.82
C VAL A 66 -32.48 8.02 4.10
N PHE A 67 -31.15 7.97 4.11
CA PHE A 67 -30.35 8.31 5.30
C PHE A 67 -30.45 9.79 5.65
N VAL A 68 -30.49 10.67 4.65
CA VAL A 68 -30.76 12.10 4.84
C VAL A 68 -32.17 12.32 5.39
N GLN A 69 -33.17 11.59 4.89
CA GLN A 69 -34.55 11.72 5.35
C GLN A 69 -34.71 11.37 6.84
N PHE A 70 -34.00 10.34 7.32
CA PHE A 70 -34.11 9.83 8.69
C PHE A 70 -32.95 10.24 9.62
N ASN A 71 -32.05 11.11 9.15
CA ASN A 71 -30.89 11.60 9.90
C ASN A 71 -29.96 10.48 10.40
N TRP A 72 -29.62 9.54 9.50
CA TRP A 72 -28.68 8.46 9.76
C TRP A 72 -27.32 8.71 9.09
N SER A 73 -26.23 8.47 9.84
CA SER A 73 -24.84 8.62 9.42
C SER A 73 -24.01 7.35 9.60
N ASP A 74 -24.31 6.54 10.62
CA ASP A 74 -23.54 5.35 10.97
C ASP A 74 -24.20 4.12 10.36
N ILE A 75 -23.49 3.52 9.40
CA ILE A 75 -24.02 2.44 8.57
C ILE A 75 -23.05 1.27 8.51
N THR A 76 -23.60 0.07 8.45
CA THR A 76 -22.84 -1.16 8.22
C THR A 76 -23.29 -1.81 6.92
N VAL A 77 -22.35 -2.23 6.09
CA VAL A 77 -22.61 -3.02 4.88
C VAL A 77 -22.07 -4.43 5.13
N ILE A 78 -22.98 -5.39 5.21
CA ILE A 78 -22.68 -6.82 5.30
C ILE A 78 -22.63 -7.35 3.88
N MET A 79 -21.50 -7.90 3.43
CA MET A 79 -21.31 -8.36 2.04
C MET A 79 -20.79 -9.78 1.94
N ASP A 80 -21.41 -10.57 1.08
CA ASP A 80 -20.93 -11.90 0.70
C ASP A 80 -19.77 -11.79 -0.31
N ARG A 81 -18.71 -12.57 -0.07
CA ARG A 81 -17.52 -12.67 -0.93
C ARG A 81 -17.60 -13.81 -1.94
N ASP A 82 -18.47 -14.78 -1.74
CA ASP A 82 -18.59 -15.95 -2.61
C ASP A 82 -19.59 -15.75 -3.75
N HIS A 83 -20.43 -14.71 -3.67
CA HIS A 83 -21.47 -14.39 -4.64
C HIS A 83 -21.16 -13.08 -5.41
N GLU A 84 -21.01 -13.17 -6.73
CA GLU A 84 -20.52 -12.07 -7.57
C GLU A 84 -21.40 -10.81 -7.51
N TYR A 85 -22.72 -10.99 -7.63
CA TYR A 85 -23.68 -9.86 -7.53
C TYR A 85 -23.56 -9.13 -6.19
N SER A 86 -23.47 -9.90 -5.11
CA SER A 86 -23.40 -9.39 -3.74
C SER A 86 -22.08 -8.66 -3.48
N LEU A 87 -20.98 -9.20 -3.99
CA LEU A 87 -19.67 -8.56 -3.88
C LEU A 87 -19.64 -7.21 -4.62
N ILE A 88 -20.10 -7.16 -5.88
CA ILE A 88 -20.08 -5.95 -6.69
C ILE A 88 -21.00 -4.88 -6.08
N LEU A 89 -22.20 -5.28 -5.62
CA LEU A 89 -23.14 -4.39 -4.96
C LEU A 89 -22.53 -3.80 -3.69
N GLY A 90 -21.97 -4.63 -2.82
CA GLY A 90 -21.33 -4.21 -1.58
C GLY A 90 -20.14 -3.26 -1.78
N GLU A 91 -19.24 -3.57 -2.72
CA GLU A 91 -18.09 -2.71 -3.04
C GLU A 91 -18.53 -1.37 -3.66
N THR A 92 -19.56 -1.41 -4.50
CA THR A 92 -20.12 -0.20 -5.11
C THR A 92 -20.78 0.71 -4.07
N MET A 93 -21.45 0.12 -3.07
CA MET A 93 -22.00 0.85 -1.93
C MET A 93 -20.90 1.48 -1.08
N ASP A 94 -19.87 0.73 -0.70
CA ASP A 94 -18.73 1.24 0.09
C ASP A 94 -18.07 2.45 -0.59
N GLN A 95 -17.71 2.31 -1.88
CA GLN A 95 -17.11 3.39 -2.65
C GLN A 95 -18.06 4.59 -2.83
N GLY A 96 -19.35 4.32 -3.05
CA GLY A 96 -20.38 5.34 -3.22
C GLY A 96 -20.60 6.18 -1.96
N PHE A 97 -20.73 5.52 -0.81
CA PHE A 97 -20.92 6.17 0.49
C PHE A 97 -19.70 7.01 0.89
N ARG A 98 -18.47 6.51 0.71
CA ARG A 98 -17.24 7.28 1.00
C ARG A 98 -17.15 8.56 0.19
N LYS A 99 -17.63 8.56 -1.07
CA LYS A 99 -17.66 9.78 -1.90
C LYS A 99 -18.62 10.85 -1.39
N PHE A 100 -19.63 10.46 -0.60
CA PHE A 100 -20.62 11.35 0.00
C PHE A 100 -20.31 11.69 1.46
N GLY A 101 -19.13 11.31 1.97
CA GLY A 101 -18.66 11.66 3.31
C GLY A 101 -19.05 10.67 4.41
N TYR A 102 -19.73 9.57 4.08
CA TYR A 102 -20.01 8.49 5.03
C TYR A 102 -18.75 7.64 5.28
N LYS A 103 -18.69 7.01 6.45
CA LYS A 103 -17.68 6.00 6.80
C LYS A 103 -18.36 4.66 7.06
N PRO A 104 -18.80 3.94 6.00
CA PRO A 104 -19.47 2.67 6.19
C PRO A 104 -18.54 1.65 6.85
N ASN A 105 -19.07 0.95 7.84
CA ASN A 105 -18.45 -0.23 8.43
C ASN A 105 -18.67 -1.42 7.48
N ILE A 106 -17.61 -2.12 7.11
CA ILE A 106 -17.70 -3.19 6.11
C ILE A 106 -17.49 -4.53 6.80
N VAL A 107 -18.53 -5.36 6.83
CA VAL A 107 -18.51 -6.72 7.39
C VAL A 107 -18.56 -7.70 6.23
N LYS A 108 -17.53 -8.53 6.09
CA LYS A 108 -17.38 -9.48 4.97
C LYS A 108 -17.54 -10.90 5.49
N TYR A 109 -18.28 -11.72 4.75
CA TYR A 109 -18.43 -13.13 5.06
C TYR A 109 -18.36 -13.98 3.79
N TYR A 110 -18.27 -15.31 3.97
CA TYR A 110 -18.17 -16.30 2.89
C TYR A 110 -19.34 -17.27 3.02
N SER A 111 -20.36 -17.14 2.17
CA SER A 111 -21.57 -17.96 2.24
C SER A 111 -21.32 -19.46 2.09
N LYS A 112 -20.27 -19.88 1.36
CA LYS A 112 -19.92 -21.29 1.16
C LYS A 112 -19.30 -21.95 2.39
N ASN A 113 -18.85 -21.17 3.37
CA ASN A 113 -18.20 -21.68 4.58
C ASN A 113 -19.18 -21.95 5.74
N ASN A 114 -20.49 -21.90 5.50
CA ASN A 114 -21.53 -22.03 6.53
C ASN A 114 -21.27 -21.10 7.73
N PRO A 115 -21.27 -19.77 7.50
CA PRO A 115 -20.95 -18.80 8.54
C PRO A 115 -22.00 -18.81 9.66
N GLU A 116 -21.57 -18.50 10.88
CA GLU A 116 -22.51 -18.22 11.98
C GLU A 116 -23.09 -16.81 11.82
N TYR A 117 -24.28 -16.72 11.22
CA TYR A 117 -24.96 -15.45 10.92
C TYR A 117 -25.25 -14.60 12.18
N GLU A 118 -25.49 -15.24 13.33
CA GLU A 118 -25.75 -14.55 14.61
C GLU A 118 -24.52 -13.78 15.10
N ASP A 119 -23.31 -14.35 15.00
CA ASP A 119 -22.07 -13.70 15.40
C ASP A 119 -21.74 -12.51 14.51
N ILE A 120 -21.94 -12.66 13.20
CA ILE A 120 -21.77 -11.57 12.23
C ILE A 120 -22.68 -10.39 12.58
N LEU A 121 -23.93 -10.66 12.95
CA LEU A 121 -24.88 -9.63 13.38
C LEU A 121 -24.48 -8.99 14.71
N ARG A 122 -24.01 -9.78 15.68
CA ARG A 122 -23.51 -9.25 16.96
C ARG A 122 -22.34 -8.31 16.74
N ASP A 123 -21.41 -8.65 15.86
CA ASP A 123 -20.29 -7.77 15.53
C ASP A 123 -20.74 -6.51 14.78
N ALA A 124 -21.63 -6.64 13.80
CA ALA A 124 -22.21 -5.49 13.10
C ALA A 124 -22.98 -4.54 14.05
N SER A 125 -23.67 -5.11 15.05
CA SER A 125 -24.51 -4.36 15.99
C SER A 125 -23.74 -3.43 16.92
N ARG A 126 -22.45 -3.73 17.15
CA ARG A 126 -21.53 -2.87 17.91
C ARG A 126 -21.11 -1.63 17.12
N LEU A 127 -21.36 -1.61 15.81
CA LEU A 127 -20.86 -0.58 14.91
C LEU A 127 -21.97 0.35 14.40
N SER A 128 -23.15 -0.19 14.09
CA SER A 128 -24.30 0.62 13.67
C SER A 128 -25.64 -0.07 13.89
N ARG A 129 -26.71 0.73 13.91
CA ARG A 129 -28.11 0.25 13.93
C ARG A 129 -28.72 0.09 12.54
N ILE A 130 -28.14 0.77 11.56
CA ILE A 130 -28.56 0.73 10.15
C ILE A 130 -27.64 -0.24 9.42
N MET A 131 -28.20 -1.33 8.89
CA MET A 131 -27.43 -2.40 8.25
C MET A 131 -27.94 -2.67 6.84
N ILE A 132 -27.03 -2.69 5.86
CA ILE A 132 -27.32 -3.06 4.48
C ILE A 132 -26.78 -4.47 4.24
N ILE A 133 -27.67 -5.42 3.94
CA ILE A 133 -27.33 -6.80 3.62
C ILE A 133 -27.17 -6.91 2.10
N SER A 134 -25.92 -6.98 1.67
CA SER A 134 -25.53 -7.24 0.30
C SER A 134 -25.22 -8.74 0.14
N ALA A 135 -26.27 -9.53 -0.06
CA ALA A 135 -26.23 -10.99 -0.15
C ALA A 135 -27.29 -11.49 -1.15
N ALA A 136 -27.20 -12.76 -1.55
CA ALA A 136 -28.30 -13.43 -2.27
C ALA A 136 -29.52 -13.59 -1.35
N GLY A 137 -30.72 -13.67 -1.91
CA GLY A 137 -31.98 -13.73 -1.15
C GLY A 137 -32.01 -14.82 -0.07
N ASP A 138 -31.39 -15.97 -0.35
CA ASP A 138 -31.23 -17.07 0.60
C ASP A 138 -30.51 -16.67 1.88
N ASP A 139 -29.43 -15.91 1.74
CA ASP A 139 -28.67 -15.44 2.87
C ASP A 139 -29.31 -14.24 3.56
N VAL A 140 -30.03 -13.39 2.82
CA VAL A 140 -30.86 -12.33 3.43
C VAL A 140 -31.87 -12.95 4.40
N ARG A 141 -32.56 -14.03 4.01
CA ARG A 141 -33.49 -14.73 4.91
C ARG A 141 -32.78 -15.31 6.14
N LYS A 142 -31.62 -15.94 5.98
CA LYS A 142 -30.84 -16.49 7.10
C LYS A 142 -30.38 -15.41 8.08
N PHE A 143 -29.90 -14.25 7.58
CA PHE A 143 -29.57 -13.11 8.44
C PHE A 143 -30.79 -12.60 9.21
N LEU A 144 -31.96 -12.51 8.58
CA LEU A 144 -33.15 -12.05 9.26
C LEU A 144 -33.66 -13.05 10.31
N ILE A 145 -33.60 -14.35 10.04
CA ILE A 145 -33.88 -15.38 11.05
C ILE A 145 -32.89 -15.30 12.21
N ALA A 146 -31.60 -15.11 11.93
CA ALA A 146 -30.60 -14.89 12.96
C ALA A 146 -30.89 -13.63 13.80
N ALA A 147 -31.33 -12.54 13.14
CA ALA A 147 -31.75 -11.31 13.81
C ALA A 147 -32.98 -11.54 14.73
N TYR A 148 -33.90 -12.41 14.34
CA TYR A 148 -35.03 -12.83 15.18
C TYR A 148 -34.58 -13.63 16.40
N ASN A 149 -33.66 -14.58 16.22
CA ASN A 149 -33.14 -15.41 17.31
C ASN A 149 -32.45 -14.58 18.41
N ILE A 150 -31.76 -13.49 18.02
CA ILE A 150 -31.09 -12.57 18.95
C ILE A 150 -32.00 -11.45 19.47
N GLY A 151 -33.25 -11.37 18.99
CA GLY A 151 -34.28 -10.47 19.52
C GLY A 151 -34.37 -9.07 18.89
N TYR A 152 -33.74 -8.82 17.73
CA TYR A 152 -33.72 -7.47 17.13
C TYR A 152 -35.08 -6.98 16.61
N PRO A 153 -35.92 -7.80 15.95
CA PRO A 153 -37.25 -7.37 15.51
C PRO A 153 -38.17 -6.96 16.66
N GLN A 154 -37.97 -7.54 17.85
CA GLN A 154 -38.78 -7.25 19.04
C GLN A 154 -38.41 -5.89 19.66
N THR A 155 -37.14 -5.50 19.62
CA THR A 155 -36.70 -4.20 20.15
C THR A 155 -36.93 -3.05 19.16
N GLY A 156 -36.93 -3.35 17.86
CA GLY A 156 -37.08 -2.34 16.81
C GLY A 156 -35.91 -1.36 16.73
N GLU A 157 -34.79 -1.66 17.39
CA GLU A 157 -33.63 -0.77 17.43
C GLU A 157 -32.75 -0.88 16.18
N TYR A 158 -33.01 -1.85 15.31
CA TYR A 158 -32.22 -2.13 14.11
C TYR A 158 -33.10 -2.10 12.88
N VAL A 159 -32.56 -1.57 11.79
CA VAL A 159 -33.20 -1.59 10.47
C VAL A 159 -32.25 -2.25 9.49
N PHE A 160 -32.79 -3.21 8.76
CA PHE A 160 -32.10 -3.92 7.71
C PHE A 160 -32.53 -3.39 6.35
N PHE A 161 -31.58 -3.36 5.42
CA PHE A 161 -31.82 -3.04 4.04
C PHE A 161 -31.38 -4.17 3.13
N ASP A 162 -32.22 -4.59 2.20
CA ASP A 162 -31.82 -5.43 1.08
C ASP A 162 -32.12 -4.74 -0.27
N VAL A 163 -31.47 -5.26 -1.31
CA VAL A 163 -31.64 -4.78 -2.69
C VAL A 163 -32.17 -5.92 -3.54
N GLU A 164 -33.47 -5.87 -3.80
CA GLU A 164 -34.15 -6.77 -4.74
C GLU A 164 -34.45 -5.98 -6.02
N ILE A 165 -33.57 -6.12 -7.00
CA ILE A 165 -33.67 -5.37 -8.25
C ILE A 165 -34.83 -5.91 -9.09
N ILE A 166 -35.03 -7.23 -9.13
CA ILE A 166 -36.08 -7.96 -9.86
C ILE A 166 -36.45 -9.23 -9.08
N TYR A 167 -37.74 -9.59 -9.07
CA TYR A 167 -38.20 -10.88 -8.55
C TYR A 167 -37.89 -11.98 -9.57
N PHE A 168 -36.78 -12.68 -9.39
CA PHE A 168 -36.39 -13.83 -10.22
C PHE A 168 -35.78 -14.92 -9.33
N PRO A 169 -36.55 -15.95 -8.93
CA PRO A 169 -36.03 -17.06 -8.15
C PRO A 169 -35.12 -17.91 -9.05
N GLY A 170 -33.83 -17.59 -9.07
CA GLY A 170 -32.78 -18.33 -9.76
C GLY A 170 -31.46 -18.17 -9.03
N ASP A 171 -30.51 -19.07 -9.31
CA ASP A 171 -29.23 -19.20 -8.59
C ASP A 171 -28.42 -17.89 -8.46
N TYR A 172 -28.66 -16.91 -9.34
CA TYR A 172 -27.91 -15.65 -9.39
C TYR A 172 -28.43 -14.54 -8.46
N TYR A 173 -29.70 -14.57 -8.05
CA TYR A 173 -30.26 -13.56 -7.12
C TYR A 173 -30.75 -14.21 -5.82
N GLY A 174 -31.09 -15.49 -5.84
CA GLY A 174 -31.66 -16.22 -4.71
C GLY A 174 -33.12 -15.84 -4.44
N ASP A 175 -33.76 -16.56 -3.53
CA ASP A 175 -35.15 -16.32 -3.14
C ASP A 175 -35.24 -15.31 -1.99
N HIS A 176 -35.67 -14.09 -2.31
CA HIS A 176 -35.87 -12.98 -1.37
C HIS A 176 -37.20 -13.06 -0.59
N SER A 177 -37.95 -14.15 -0.71
CA SER A 177 -39.19 -14.35 0.03
C SER A 177 -38.94 -14.77 1.48
N TRP A 178 -39.81 -14.31 2.39
CA TRP A 178 -39.80 -14.77 3.77
C TRP A 178 -40.35 -16.21 3.90
N TYR A 179 -41.23 -16.62 2.98
CA TYR A 179 -42.01 -17.84 3.03
C TYR A 179 -41.43 -18.95 2.15
N ARG A 180 -41.05 -20.08 2.76
CA ARG A 180 -40.43 -21.24 2.10
C ARG A 180 -41.11 -22.57 2.38
N GLY A 181 -42.22 -22.55 3.11
CA GLY A 181 -42.90 -23.76 3.56
C GLY A 181 -42.10 -24.57 4.58
N ASP A 182 -41.20 -23.93 5.32
CA ASP A 182 -40.35 -24.54 6.35
C ASP A 182 -40.76 -24.10 7.77
N ASP A 183 -40.18 -24.72 8.80
CA ASP A 183 -40.50 -24.47 10.20
C ASP A 183 -40.09 -23.05 10.68
N ASP A 184 -39.26 -22.34 9.91
CA ASP A 184 -38.77 -21.01 10.25
C ASP A 184 -39.59 -19.88 9.62
N ASP A 185 -40.63 -20.18 8.83
CA ASP A 185 -41.45 -19.18 8.14
C ASP A 185 -42.11 -18.17 9.07
N GLU A 186 -42.57 -18.59 10.26
CA GLU A 186 -43.16 -17.68 11.23
C GLU A 186 -42.12 -16.70 11.80
N LYS A 187 -40.90 -17.20 12.05
CA LYS A 187 -39.76 -16.38 12.50
C LYS A 187 -39.32 -15.42 11.40
N ALA A 188 -39.17 -15.92 10.18
CA ALA A 188 -38.80 -15.14 9.01
C ALA A 188 -39.83 -14.04 8.75
N ARG A 189 -41.13 -14.35 8.79
CA ARG A 189 -42.19 -13.35 8.62
C ARG A 189 -42.04 -12.20 9.62
N LYS A 190 -41.82 -12.51 10.90
CA LYS A 190 -41.65 -11.50 11.94
C LYS A 190 -40.35 -10.72 11.80
N ALA A 191 -39.28 -11.38 11.36
CA ALA A 191 -37.99 -10.73 11.13
C ALA A 191 -38.03 -9.72 9.97
N PHE A 192 -38.74 -10.04 8.89
CA PHE A 192 -38.84 -9.21 7.70
C PHE A 192 -39.62 -7.91 7.94
N GLU A 193 -40.35 -7.76 9.05
CA GLU A 193 -40.92 -6.48 9.49
C GLU A 193 -39.85 -5.42 9.81
N SER A 194 -38.59 -5.83 9.99
CA SER A 194 -37.45 -4.92 10.19
C SER A 194 -36.67 -4.61 8.89
N LEU A 195 -37.10 -5.18 7.77
CA LEU A 195 -36.45 -5.08 6.46
C LEU A 195 -37.11 -4.02 5.59
N ILE A 196 -36.32 -3.03 5.16
CA ILE A 196 -36.70 -2.09 4.11
C ILE A 196 -36.03 -2.52 2.80
N ARG A 197 -36.84 -2.67 1.76
CA ARG A 197 -36.38 -3.20 0.49
C ARG A 197 -36.30 -2.14 -0.60
N VAL A 198 -35.19 -2.10 -1.32
CA VAL A 198 -35.00 -1.23 -2.48
C VAL A 198 -35.12 -2.05 -3.77
N GLY A 199 -35.97 -1.61 -4.70
CA GLY A 199 -36.13 -2.25 -6.01
C GLY A 199 -36.35 -1.27 -7.16
N LEU A 200 -36.40 -1.78 -8.39
CA LEU A 200 -36.63 -0.94 -9.57
C LEU A 200 -38.07 -0.43 -9.64
N TYR A 201 -38.20 0.84 -10.03
CA TYR A 201 -39.50 1.40 -10.37
C TYR A 201 -39.95 0.91 -11.75
N MET A 202 -41.14 0.31 -11.82
CA MET A 202 -41.82 0.01 -13.07
C MET A 202 -43.14 0.81 -13.11
N PRO A 203 -43.28 1.79 -14.01
CA PRO A 203 -44.52 2.56 -14.13
C PRO A 203 -45.63 1.81 -14.86
N MET A 204 -46.85 2.01 -14.36
CA MET A 204 -48.16 1.79 -14.97
C MET A 204 -48.54 0.35 -15.33
N ALA A 205 -49.59 -0.13 -14.65
CA ALA A 205 -50.19 -1.46 -14.78
C ALA A 205 -50.85 -1.76 -16.14
N ASP A 206 -50.95 -0.81 -17.08
CA ASP A 206 -51.67 -1.06 -18.35
C ASP A 206 -50.72 -1.26 -19.54
N LEU A 207 -49.73 -0.37 -19.72
CA LEU A 207 -48.80 -0.43 -20.87
C LEU A 207 -47.79 -1.58 -20.72
N TYR A 208 -47.24 -1.74 -19.52
CA TYR A 208 -46.30 -2.83 -19.24
C TYR A 208 -47.01 -4.19 -19.23
N THR A 209 -48.23 -4.26 -18.71
CA THR A 209 -49.01 -5.51 -18.70
C THR A 209 -49.43 -5.93 -20.11
N GLU A 210 -49.75 -4.99 -20.99
CA GLU A 210 -49.99 -5.31 -22.40
C GLU A 210 -48.71 -5.77 -23.12
N PHE A 211 -47.57 -5.15 -22.83
CA PHE A 211 -46.26 -5.59 -23.31
C PHE A 211 -45.93 -7.01 -22.82
N GLU A 212 -46.06 -7.25 -21.52
CA GLU A 212 -45.86 -8.54 -20.86
C GLU A 212 -46.74 -9.61 -21.51
N ARG A 213 -48.04 -9.35 -21.66
CA ARG A 213 -48.99 -10.26 -22.31
C ARG A 213 -48.53 -10.64 -23.73
N LYS A 214 -48.06 -9.67 -24.52
CA LYS A 214 -47.53 -9.92 -25.87
C LYS A 214 -46.26 -10.76 -25.83
N VAL A 215 -45.34 -10.48 -24.90
CA VAL A 215 -44.11 -11.26 -24.73
C VAL A 215 -44.44 -12.70 -24.35
N LYS A 216 -45.33 -12.93 -23.39
CA LYS A 216 -45.74 -14.28 -22.96
C LYS A 216 -46.33 -15.10 -24.11
N ILE A 217 -47.26 -14.50 -24.87
CA ILE A 217 -47.87 -15.15 -26.05
C ILE A 217 -46.79 -15.48 -27.10
N LYS A 218 -45.88 -14.53 -27.37
CA LYS A 218 -44.83 -14.71 -28.38
C LYS A 218 -43.81 -15.77 -27.95
N ALA A 219 -43.40 -15.78 -26.69
CA ALA A 219 -42.47 -16.76 -26.15
C ALA A 219 -43.04 -18.18 -26.25
N LYS A 220 -44.32 -18.36 -25.89
CA LYS A 220 -45.01 -19.64 -26.02
C LYS A 220 -45.15 -20.08 -27.47
N ARG A 221 -45.50 -19.15 -28.37
CA ARG A 221 -45.70 -19.45 -29.80
C ARG A 221 -44.40 -19.74 -30.54
N ASP A 222 -43.37 -18.92 -30.34
CA ASP A 222 -42.15 -18.93 -31.16
C ASP A 222 -41.05 -19.82 -30.55
N TYR A 223 -41.04 -20.01 -29.23
CA TYR A 223 -39.98 -20.72 -28.50
C TYR A 223 -40.48 -21.85 -27.60
N ASN A 224 -41.79 -22.13 -27.60
CA ASN A 224 -42.42 -23.09 -26.69
C ASN A 224 -42.12 -22.82 -25.19
N PHE A 225 -41.81 -21.56 -24.85
CA PHE A 225 -41.56 -21.13 -23.48
C PHE A 225 -42.83 -20.51 -22.92
N ASP A 226 -43.48 -21.19 -21.99
CA ASP A 226 -44.73 -20.76 -21.40
C ASP A 226 -44.47 -20.19 -19.99
N TYR A 227 -44.46 -18.86 -19.89
CA TYR A 227 -44.35 -18.14 -18.63
C TYR A 227 -45.42 -18.56 -17.60
N ASP A 228 -46.57 -19.05 -18.08
CA ASP A 228 -47.69 -19.47 -17.24
C ASP A 228 -47.76 -21.00 -17.07
N ALA A 229 -46.87 -21.77 -17.72
CA ALA A 229 -46.79 -23.23 -17.54
C ALA A 229 -46.17 -23.58 -16.20
N ARG A 230 -46.94 -24.30 -15.39
CA ARG A 230 -46.44 -25.02 -14.21
C ARG A 230 -45.75 -26.30 -14.69
N GLY A 231 -44.49 -26.20 -15.08
CA GLY A 231 -43.71 -27.35 -15.56
C GLY A 231 -43.48 -28.40 -14.46
N GLU A 232 -43.58 -29.68 -14.83
CA GLU A 232 -43.41 -30.86 -13.97
C GLU A 232 -41.97 -31.10 -13.48
N GLU A 233 -41.05 -30.15 -13.61
CA GLU A 233 -39.71 -30.19 -12.99
C GLU A 233 -39.53 -29.12 -11.89
N SER A 234 -40.53 -28.25 -11.70
CA SER A 234 -40.57 -27.22 -10.65
C SER A 234 -41.43 -27.67 -9.46
N TRP A 235 -41.26 -28.91 -8.97
CA TRP A 235 -42.12 -29.49 -7.93
C TRP A 235 -41.80 -29.08 -6.49
N VAL A 236 -40.67 -28.43 -6.22
CA VAL A 236 -40.33 -28.04 -4.84
C VAL A 236 -41.01 -26.73 -4.42
N HIS A 237 -41.17 -25.76 -5.33
CA HIS A 237 -41.76 -24.45 -4.99
C HIS A 237 -43.30 -24.38 -5.15
N ALA A 238 -43.91 -25.29 -5.91
CA ALA A 238 -45.35 -25.23 -6.21
C ALA A 238 -46.27 -25.84 -5.14
N LYS A 239 -45.76 -26.68 -4.23
CA LYS A 239 -46.60 -27.37 -3.20
C LYS A 239 -47.04 -26.44 -2.07
N ILE A 240 -46.35 -25.31 -1.93
CA ILE A 240 -46.49 -24.38 -0.81
C ILE A 240 -47.59 -23.32 -1.10
N ARG A 241 -47.98 -23.10 -2.35
CA ARG A 241 -48.99 -22.09 -2.75
C ARG A 241 -50.46 -22.46 -2.48
N LYS A 242 -50.75 -23.59 -1.81
CA LYS A 242 -52.13 -24.11 -1.76
C LYS A 242 -52.96 -23.72 -0.53
N ASN A 243 -52.35 -23.24 0.56
CA ASN A 243 -53.11 -22.91 1.77
C ASN A 243 -52.69 -21.55 2.36
N ASN A 244 -53.57 -20.56 2.16
CA ASN A 244 -53.75 -19.30 2.90
C ASN A 244 -52.83 -18.08 2.59
N PHE A 245 -53.53 -16.98 2.26
CA PHE A 245 -53.10 -15.57 2.09
C PHE A 245 -52.34 -15.19 0.81
N ASP A 246 -53.09 -15.29 -0.29
CA ASP A 246 -53.08 -14.46 -1.50
C ASP A 246 -51.93 -13.45 -1.68
N TYR A 247 -50.84 -13.88 -2.31
CA TYR A 247 -50.07 -13.07 -3.25
C TYR A 247 -50.18 -13.73 -4.62
N ASP A 248 -51.11 -13.20 -5.42
CA ASP A 248 -51.28 -13.38 -6.85
C ASP A 248 -50.60 -14.59 -7.51
N ALA A 249 -51.42 -15.57 -7.87
CA ALA A 249 -51.07 -16.79 -8.57
C ALA A 249 -50.67 -16.57 -10.04
N ARG A 250 -49.81 -15.58 -10.33
CA ARG A 250 -49.24 -15.38 -11.67
C ARG A 250 -48.04 -16.30 -11.86
N GLY A 251 -47.86 -16.75 -13.11
CA GLY A 251 -46.65 -17.46 -13.54
C GLY A 251 -45.41 -16.57 -13.43
N GLU A 252 -44.33 -16.96 -14.11
CA GLU A 252 -43.12 -16.15 -14.18
C GLU A 252 -43.44 -14.76 -14.80
N GLU A 253 -42.94 -13.68 -14.18
CA GLU A 253 -43.12 -12.31 -14.67
C GLU A 253 -42.11 -11.99 -15.78
N VAL A 254 -42.50 -11.16 -16.75
CA VAL A 254 -41.55 -10.70 -17.77
C VAL A 254 -40.56 -9.72 -17.13
N ASN A 255 -39.28 -10.07 -17.21
CA ASN A 255 -38.18 -9.34 -16.59
C ASN A 255 -38.01 -7.91 -17.17
N PHE A 256 -37.72 -6.94 -16.29
CA PHE A 256 -37.38 -5.54 -16.63
C PHE A 256 -36.41 -5.41 -17.81
N PHE A 257 -35.38 -6.24 -17.86
CA PHE A 257 -34.35 -6.20 -18.91
C PHE A 257 -34.93 -6.51 -20.30
N VAL A 258 -35.95 -7.36 -20.39
CA VAL A 258 -36.66 -7.62 -21.66
C VAL A 258 -37.35 -6.34 -22.13
N GLY A 259 -37.98 -5.60 -21.21
CA GLY A 259 -38.53 -4.27 -21.48
C GLY A 259 -37.43 -3.27 -21.88
N ALA A 260 -36.28 -3.28 -21.22
CA ALA A 260 -35.17 -2.40 -21.56
C ALA A 260 -34.61 -2.67 -22.95
N PHE A 261 -34.46 -3.94 -23.36
CA PHE A 261 -34.07 -4.31 -24.72
C PHE A 261 -35.13 -3.95 -25.76
N TYR A 262 -36.42 -4.08 -25.42
CA TYR A 262 -37.50 -3.60 -26.28
C TYR A 262 -37.39 -2.07 -26.50
N ASP A 263 -37.20 -1.31 -25.43
CA ASP A 263 -37.05 0.15 -25.49
C ASP A 263 -35.83 0.58 -26.32
N ILE A 264 -34.72 -0.18 -26.24
CA ILE A 264 -33.53 0.04 -27.08
C ILE A 264 -33.88 -0.08 -28.55
N VAL A 265 -34.51 -1.19 -28.95
CA VAL A 265 -34.80 -1.46 -30.36
C VAL A 265 -35.75 -0.40 -30.93
N VAL A 266 -36.79 -0.05 -30.18
CA VAL A 266 -37.78 0.96 -30.60
C VAL A 266 -37.12 2.33 -30.77
N HIS A 267 -36.45 2.83 -29.73
CA HIS A 267 -35.89 4.19 -29.78
C HIS A 267 -34.65 4.29 -30.65
N TYR A 268 -33.88 3.21 -30.82
CA TYR A 268 -32.78 3.20 -31.79
C TYR A 268 -33.31 3.25 -33.22
N GLY A 269 -34.40 2.54 -33.54
CA GLY A 269 -35.06 2.63 -34.84
C GLY A 269 -35.58 4.03 -35.15
N GLU A 270 -36.23 4.68 -34.17
CA GLU A 270 -36.64 6.09 -34.30
C GLU A 270 -35.46 7.03 -34.54
N MET A 271 -34.32 6.77 -33.89
CA MET A 271 -33.10 7.55 -34.06
C MET A 271 -32.48 7.36 -35.45
N ILE A 272 -32.47 6.13 -35.97
CA ILE A 272 -32.04 5.84 -37.34
C ILE A 272 -32.90 6.65 -38.31
N ASN A 273 -34.23 6.56 -38.21
CA ASN A 273 -35.14 7.25 -39.12
C ASN A 273 -34.88 8.77 -39.14
N LYS A 274 -34.77 9.39 -37.95
CA LYS A 274 -34.43 10.81 -37.80
C LYS A 274 -33.04 11.19 -38.35
N THR A 275 -32.11 10.24 -38.41
CA THR A 275 -30.73 10.51 -38.87
C THR A 275 -30.59 10.29 -40.36
N LEU A 276 -31.32 9.31 -40.92
CA LEU A 276 -31.44 9.11 -42.37
C LEU A 276 -31.96 10.37 -43.05
N ASP A 277 -32.98 11.00 -42.48
CA ASP A 277 -33.57 12.23 -43.03
C ASP A 277 -32.60 13.43 -43.04
N THR A 278 -31.64 13.48 -42.11
CA THR A 278 -30.75 14.64 -41.94
C THR A 278 -29.34 14.46 -42.52
N LEU A 279 -28.79 13.24 -42.42
CA LEU A 279 -27.37 12.96 -42.69
C LEU A 279 -27.17 11.72 -43.58
N GLY A 280 -28.25 11.10 -44.06
CA GLY A 280 -28.19 9.90 -44.89
C GLY A 280 -27.59 8.68 -44.17
N MET A 281 -27.18 7.68 -44.95
CA MET A 281 -26.60 6.43 -44.43
C MET A 281 -25.25 6.64 -43.73
N ASP A 282 -24.45 7.62 -44.16
CA ASP A 282 -23.13 7.88 -43.57
C ASP A 282 -23.25 8.31 -42.11
N GLY A 283 -24.23 9.15 -41.78
CA GLY A 283 -24.51 9.55 -40.39
C GLY A 283 -25.05 8.40 -39.52
N VAL A 284 -25.71 7.41 -40.12
CA VAL A 284 -26.20 6.21 -39.41
C VAL A 284 -25.07 5.21 -39.13
N LEU A 285 -24.04 5.17 -39.98
CA LEU A 285 -22.88 4.30 -39.82
C LEU A 285 -21.82 4.85 -38.84
N ASP A 286 -21.90 6.13 -38.50
CA ASP A 286 -21.07 6.78 -37.48
C ASP A 286 -21.61 6.50 -36.06
N GLY A 287 -21.02 5.50 -35.40
CA GLY A 287 -21.43 5.09 -34.06
C GLY A 287 -21.24 6.14 -32.98
N TYR A 288 -20.21 6.97 -33.09
CA TYR A 288 -19.97 8.07 -32.16
C TYR A 288 -21.08 9.12 -32.29
N HIS A 289 -21.43 9.52 -33.51
CA HIS A 289 -22.51 10.47 -33.74
C HIS A 289 -23.86 9.92 -33.24
N MET A 290 -24.19 8.68 -33.59
CA MET A 290 -25.43 8.02 -33.17
C MET A 290 -25.55 7.92 -31.64
N ALA A 291 -24.46 7.56 -30.95
CA ALA A 291 -24.44 7.53 -29.49
C ALA A 291 -24.68 8.92 -28.89
N ARG A 292 -23.96 9.95 -29.35
CA ARG A 292 -24.10 11.32 -28.84
C ARG A 292 -25.49 11.91 -29.06
N LYS A 293 -26.16 11.55 -30.15
CA LYS A 293 -27.53 11.99 -30.43
C LYS A 293 -28.54 11.38 -29.45
N LEU A 294 -28.32 10.16 -28.96
CA LEU A 294 -29.16 9.53 -27.93
C LEU A 294 -28.91 10.08 -26.52
N TRP A 295 -27.71 10.57 -26.23
CA TRP A 295 -27.35 11.04 -24.89
C TRP A 295 -28.06 12.36 -24.55
N ASN A 296 -28.29 12.61 -23.27
CA ASN A 296 -29.04 13.76 -22.78
C ASN A 296 -30.50 13.85 -23.31
N GLN A 297 -31.12 12.73 -23.66
CA GLN A 297 -32.51 12.67 -24.09
C GLN A 297 -33.42 12.08 -23.00
N THR A 298 -34.68 12.53 -23.02
CA THR A 298 -35.77 11.90 -22.28
C THR A 298 -36.66 11.15 -23.27
N LEU A 299 -36.78 9.84 -23.09
CA LEU A 299 -37.56 8.94 -23.94
C LEU A 299 -38.71 8.32 -23.15
N HIS A 300 -39.72 7.84 -23.86
CA HIS A 300 -40.91 7.21 -23.29
C HIS A 300 -40.99 5.76 -23.76
N GLY A 301 -40.58 4.83 -22.90
CA GLY A 301 -40.56 3.40 -23.17
C GLY A 301 -41.54 2.60 -22.33
N VAL A 302 -41.61 1.29 -22.57
CA VAL A 302 -42.40 0.34 -21.76
C VAL A 302 -41.86 0.22 -20.34
N THR A 303 -40.56 0.46 -20.13
CA THR A 303 -39.96 0.55 -18.79
C THR A 303 -40.14 1.92 -18.14
N GLY A 304 -40.98 2.79 -18.71
CA GLY A 304 -41.27 4.13 -18.22
C GLY A 304 -40.53 5.26 -18.90
N LYS A 305 -40.49 6.40 -18.22
CA LYS A 305 -39.66 7.53 -18.66
C LYS A 305 -38.19 7.17 -18.51
N ILE A 306 -37.45 7.21 -19.62
CA ILE A 306 -36.03 6.90 -19.71
C ILE A 306 -35.29 8.22 -19.80
N TYR A 307 -34.44 8.51 -18.81
CA TYR A 307 -33.61 9.70 -18.78
C TYR A 307 -32.16 9.31 -19.03
N LEU A 308 -31.67 9.47 -20.25
CA LEU A 308 -30.25 9.26 -20.57
C LEU A 308 -29.48 10.53 -20.23
N ASP A 309 -28.43 10.42 -19.44
CA ASP A 309 -27.61 11.59 -19.11
C ASP A 309 -26.53 11.88 -20.17
N ASN A 310 -25.73 12.91 -19.93
CA ASN A 310 -24.65 13.33 -20.83
C ASN A 310 -23.53 12.30 -21.00
N ASN A 311 -23.54 11.23 -20.18
CA ASN A 311 -22.62 10.10 -20.27
C ASN A 311 -23.25 8.90 -20.99
N GLY A 312 -24.49 9.01 -21.46
CA GLY A 312 -25.20 7.91 -22.11
C GLY A 312 -25.68 6.83 -21.15
N ASP A 313 -25.82 7.14 -19.86
CA ASP A 313 -26.30 6.21 -18.85
C ASP A 313 -27.68 6.62 -18.34
N ARG A 314 -28.58 5.65 -18.15
CA ARG A 314 -29.92 5.91 -17.61
C ARG A 314 -29.88 6.37 -16.16
N ARG A 315 -30.60 7.46 -15.85
CA ARG A 315 -30.98 7.86 -14.49
C ARG A 315 -32.22 7.07 -14.08
N THR A 316 -32.01 5.92 -13.48
CA THR A 316 -33.10 5.00 -13.12
C THR A 316 -33.85 5.46 -11.87
N ASN A 317 -35.16 5.24 -11.88
CA ASN A 317 -36.04 5.44 -10.74
C ASN A 317 -36.11 4.16 -9.91
N PHE A 318 -36.21 4.29 -8.59
CA PHE A 318 -36.31 3.17 -7.66
C PHE A 318 -37.57 3.30 -6.79
N LYS A 319 -38.06 2.16 -6.32
CA LYS A 319 -39.12 2.05 -5.31
C LYS A 319 -38.49 1.58 -4.00
N ILE A 320 -38.97 2.15 -2.90
CA ILE A 320 -38.62 1.77 -1.54
C ILE A 320 -39.86 1.14 -0.95
N MET A 321 -39.70 -0.07 -0.43
CA MET A 321 -40.79 -0.92 0.01
C MET A 321 -40.60 -1.32 1.46
N ASP A 322 -41.71 -1.44 2.16
CA ASP A 322 -41.79 -1.85 3.55
C ASP A 322 -42.83 -2.96 3.68
N MET A 323 -42.62 -3.87 4.62
CA MET A 323 -43.52 -5.01 4.81
C MET A 323 -44.68 -4.64 5.72
N ASN A 324 -45.89 -4.74 5.18
CA ASN A 324 -47.11 -4.67 5.96
C ASN A 324 -47.18 -5.89 6.92
N PRO A 325 -47.18 -5.68 8.24
CA PRO A 325 -47.10 -6.76 9.23
C PRO A 325 -48.37 -7.63 9.30
N GLU A 326 -49.52 -7.07 8.93
CA GLU A 326 -50.81 -7.79 8.93
C GLU A 326 -50.93 -8.74 7.74
N THR A 327 -50.50 -8.27 6.57
CA THR A 327 -50.69 -8.99 5.31
C THR A 327 -49.44 -9.76 4.90
N GLY A 328 -48.30 -9.48 5.51
CA GLY A 328 -46.99 -10.05 5.16
C GLY A 328 -46.46 -9.57 3.81
N LYS A 329 -46.93 -8.40 3.36
CA LYS A 329 -46.77 -7.90 2.00
C LYS A 329 -45.85 -6.69 1.93
N PHE A 330 -44.84 -6.74 1.05
CA PHE A 330 -44.07 -5.55 0.71
C PHE A 330 -44.92 -4.58 -0.12
N GLU A 331 -45.13 -3.40 0.43
CA GLU A 331 -45.85 -2.30 -0.19
C GLU A 331 -44.91 -1.14 -0.46
N VAL A 332 -45.13 -0.40 -1.55
CA VAL A 332 -44.31 0.78 -1.85
C VAL A 332 -44.69 1.91 -0.88
N VAL A 333 -43.68 2.46 -0.20
CA VAL A 333 -43.82 3.55 0.76
C VAL A 333 -43.18 4.85 0.27
N ALA A 334 -42.19 4.75 -0.61
CA ALA A 334 -41.53 5.90 -1.22
C ALA A 334 -40.93 5.58 -2.58
N PHE A 335 -40.66 6.64 -3.35
CA PHE A 335 -39.93 6.58 -4.61
C PHE A 335 -38.62 7.35 -4.52
N PHE A 336 -37.66 6.95 -5.35
CA PHE A 336 -36.48 7.74 -5.68
C PHE A 336 -36.50 8.05 -7.17
N TRP A 337 -36.48 9.34 -7.51
CA TRP A 337 -36.51 9.81 -8.89
C TRP A 337 -35.11 10.09 -9.40
N GLY A 338 -34.67 9.40 -10.46
CA GLY A 338 -33.31 9.56 -10.99
C GLY A 338 -33.04 10.94 -11.60
N ASN A 339 -34.08 11.61 -12.12
CA ASN A 339 -33.98 12.95 -12.71
C ASN A 339 -33.93 14.06 -11.65
N ASN A 340 -34.66 13.90 -10.54
CA ASN A 340 -34.64 14.78 -9.37
C ASN A 340 -34.29 13.95 -8.12
N PRO A 341 -32.98 13.70 -7.88
CA PRO A 341 -32.55 12.75 -6.87
C PRO A 341 -32.96 13.21 -5.48
N GLY A 342 -33.89 12.46 -4.87
CA GLY A 342 -34.42 12.74 -3.54
C GLY A 342 -35.42 11.66 -3.11
N TYR A 343 -35.64 11.57 -1.80
CA TYR A 343 -36.63 10.68 -1.20
C TYR A 343 -38.03 11.28 -1.37
N ALA A 344 -38.92 10.56 -2.06
CA ALA A 344 -40.29 11.01 -2.34
C ALA A 344 -41.30 10.08 -1.66
N PRO A 345 -41.80 10.42 -0.46
CA PRO A 345 -42.78 9.60 0.25
C PRO A 345 -44.13 9.56 -0.48
N ILE A 346 -44.83 8.43 -0.38
CA ILE A 346 -46.19 8.29 -0.91
C ILE A 346 -47.18 8.81 0.14
N PRO A 347 -48.05 9.78 -0.20
CA PRO A 347 -49.05 10.29 0.73
C PRO A 347 -49.95 9.17 1.29
N GLY A 348 -50.06 9.09 2.61
CA GLY A 348 -50.88 8.07 3.30
C GLY A 348 -50.21 6.70 3.45
N LYS A 349 -48.98 6.51 2.97
CA LYS A 349 -48.17 5.31 3.23
C LYS A 349 -46.97 5.71 4.11
N VAL A 350 -46.87 5.11 5.28
CA VAL A 350 -45.80 5.36 6.27
C VAL A 350 -45.04 4.06 6.47
N ILE A 351 -43.72 4.15 6.69
CA ILE A 351 -42.89 3.00 7.05
C ILE A 351 -43.31 2.51 8.43
N HIS A 352 -43.62 1.22 8.53
CA HIS A 352 -43.76 0.49 9.76
C HIS A 352 -42.36 0.24 10.35
N TRP A 353 -42.17 0.58 11.62
CA TRP A 353 -40.94 0.29 12.35
C TRP A 353 -41.18 -0.89 13.28
N ALA A 354 -40.33 -1.91 13.18
CA ALA A 354 -40.37 -3.09 14.04
C ALA A 354 -40.37 -2.73 15.54
N GLY A 355 -40.83 -3.65 16.39
CA GLY A 355 -40.99 -3.41 17.83
C GLY A 355 -42.12 -2.43 18.19
N ASP A 356 -43.13 -2.31 17.32
CA ASP A 356 -44.30 -1.40 17.46
C ASP A 356 -43.91 0.08 17.67
N ARG A 357 -42.78 0.49 17.07
CA ARG A 357 -42.26 1.85 17.22
C ARG A 357 -43.02 2.81 16.31
N SER A 358 -43.35 3.99 16.84
CA SER A 358 -43.93 5.09 16.06
C SER A 358 -42.88 5.93 15.31
N THR A 359 -41.60 5.74 15.62
CA THR A 359 -40.48 6.51 15.07
C THR A 359 -39.36 5.59 14.57
N PRO A 360 -38.58 6.04 13.57
CA PRO A 360 -37.38 5.33 13.11
C PRO A 360 -36.40 5.08 14.27
N PRO A 361 -35.58 4.01 14.20
CA PRO A 361 -34.49 3.86 15.15
C PRO A 361 -33.54 5.05 15.09
N LEU A 362 -32.95 5.37 16.24
CA LEU A 362 -31.94 6.42 16.34
C LEU A 362 -30.66 5.98 15.63
N ASN A 363 -29.92 6.96 15.10
CA ASN A 363 -28.61 6.71 14.49
C ASN A 363 -27.63 6.05 15.49
N GLU A 364 -27.59 6.57 16.71
CA GLU A 364 -26.86 5.99 17.84
C GLU A 364 -27.85 5.53 18.91
N PRO A 365 -27.62 4.38 19.56
CA PRO A 365 -28.47 3.93 20.65
C PRO A 365 -28.39 4.91 21.83
N LEU A 366 -29.46 4.99 22.63
CA LEU A 366 -29.50 5.84 23.81
C LEU A 366 -28.31 5.58 24.72
N CYS A 367 -27.90 4.32 24.92
CA CYS A 367 -26.80 3.97 25.82
C CYS A 367 -25.38 4.05 25.21
N TYR A 368 -25.21 4.68 24.04
CA TYR A 368 -24.01 4.55 23.19
C TYR A 368 -23.69 3.09 22.83
N PHE A 369 -22.83 2.87 21.81
CA PHE A 369 -22.45 1.51 21.41
C PHE A 369 -21.56 0.79 22.45
N THR A 370 -20.93 1.55 23.35
CA THR A 370 -20.07 1.04 24.42
C THR A 370 -20.78 0.83 25.76
N GLY A 371 -22.03 1.29 25.91
CA GLY A 371 -22.78 1.21 27.16
C GLY A 371 -22.45 2.33 28.16
N ASP A 372 -21.66 3.33 27.76
CA ASP A 372 -21.12 4.36 28.66
C ASP A 372 -22.05 5.59 28.83
N ASN A 373 -23.31 5.55 28.39
CA ASN A 373 -24.22 6.67 28.66
C ASN A 373 -24.60 6.69 30.16
N PRO A 374 -24.32 7.78 30.91
CA PRO A 374 -24.70 7.93 32.31
C PRO A 374 -26.20 7.81 32.59
N ASP A 375 -27.08 8.03 31.60
CA ASP A 375 -28.54 7.86 31.77
C ASP A 375 -29.00 6.38 31.77
N CYS A 376 -28.12 5.43 31.42
CA CYS A 376 -28.39 3.99 31.36
C CYS A 376 -27.90 3.20 32.58
N GLU A 377 -27.40 3.86 33.63
CA GLU A 377 -27.11 3.20 34.90
C GLU A 377 -28.42 2.94 35.67
N GLU A 378 -28.87 1.68 35.72
CA GLU A 378 -29.94 1.28 36.64
C GLU A 378 -29.46 1.39 38.10
N PRO A 379 -30.30 1.92 39.04
CA PRO A 379 -29.95 1.95 40.45
C PRO A 379 -30.09 0.56 41.06
N THR A 380 -29.01 -0.22 41.06
CA THR A 380 -29.00 -1.55 41.71
C THR A 380 -28.97 -1.45 43.25
N PRO A 381 -29.79 -2.23 43.98
CA PRO A 381 -29.74 -2.29 45.44
C PRO A 381 -28.57 -3.17 45.89
N LEU A 382 -27.65 -2.59 46.66
CA LEU A 382 -26.45 -3.26 47.18
C LEU A 382 -26.78 -4.44 48.12
N GLN A 383 -26.40 -5.66 47.70
CA GLN A 383 -26.20 -6.80 48.60
C GLN A 383 -24.78 -6.76 49.23
N PRO A 384 -24.62 -7.22 50.49
CA PRO A 384 -23.38 -7.07 51.29
C PRO A 384 -22.17 -7.90 50.83
N SER A 385 -22.27 -8.65 49.72
CA SER A 385 -21.15 -9.39 49.12
C SER A 385 -20.15 -8.49 48.37
N ILE A 386 -20.60 -7.34 47.86
CA ILE A 386 -19.78 -6.43 47.04
C ILE A 386 -18.75 -5.67 47.89
N ILE A 387 -19.09 -5.32 49.13
CA ILE A 387 -18.20 -4.58 50.05
C ILE A 387 -16.94 -5.41 50.38
N SER A 388 -17.08 -6.72 50.55
CA SER A 388 -15.94 -7.61 50.81
C SER A 388 -15.04 -7.77 49.57
N LEU A 389 -15.63 -7.76 48.37
CA LEU A 389 -14.88 -7.86 47.11
C LEU A 389 -14.11 -6.56 46.81
N ILE A 390 -14.71 -5.40 47.09
CA ILE A 390 -14.08 -4.09 46.91
C ILE A 390 -12.86 -3.94 47.83
N VAL A 391 -12.95 -4.38 49.10
CA VAL A 391 -11.81 -4.30 50.03
C VAL A 391 -10.65 -5.18 49.54
N ILE A 392 -10.94 -6.38 49.03
CA ILE A 392 -9.91 -7.29 48.48
C ILE A 392 -9.32 -6.69 47.20
N LEU A 393 -10.15 -6.11 46.32
CA LEU A 393 -9.71 -5.47 45.08
C LEU A 393 -8.83 -4.25 45.36
N CYS A 394 -9.16 -3.43 46.36
CA CYS A 394 -8.34 -2.28 46.77
C CYS A 394 -6.97 -2.72 47.31
N VAL A 395 -6.89 -3.84 48.05
CA VAL A 395 -5.61 -4.40 48.53
C VAL A 395 -4.76 -4.92 47.37
N VAL A 396 -5.37 -5.59 46.39
CA VAL A 396 -4.68 -6.09 45.19
C VAL A 396 -4.19 -4.93 44.32
N ILE A 397 -5.00 -3.88 44.14
CA ILE A 397 -4.60 -2.66 43.41
C ILE A 397 -3.46 -1.94 44.13
N MET A 398 -3.52 -1.80 45.45
CA MET A 398 -2.41 -1.21 46.23
C MET A 398 -1.12 -2.01 46.12
N ALA A 399 -1.20 -3.34 46.18
CA ALA A 399 -0.04 -4.22 46.00
C ALA A 399 0.53 -4.16 44.58
N SER A 400 -0.32 -4.07 43.55
CA SER A 400 0.13 -3.97 42.15
C SER A 400 0.63 -2.57 41.79
N VAL A 401 0.14 -1.50 42.41
CA VAL A 401 0.73 -0.15 42.28
C VAL A 401 2.09 -0.09 42.97
N ILE A 402 2.23 -0.65 44.18
CA ILE A 402 3.54 -0.73 44.85
C ILE A 402 4.52 -1.61 44.05
N GLY A 403 4.04 -2.74 43.51
CA GLY A 403 4.80 -3.62 42.63
C GLY A 403 5.19 -2.94 41.32
N PHE A 404 4.30 -2.17 40.70
CA PHE A 404 4.56 -1.41 39.48
C PHE A 404 5.54 -0.26 39.73
N LEU A 405 5.42 0.46 40.84
CA LEU A 405 6.38 1.51 41.23
C LEU A 405 7.75 0.90 41.57
N GLY A 406 7.78 -0.26 42.22
CA GLY A 406 9.00 -1.03 42.46
C GLY A 406 9.62 -1.57 41.16
N TYR A 407 8.80 -2.03 40.22
CA TYR A 407 9.23 -2.51 38.91
C TYR A 407 9.73 -1.35 38.03
N ARG A 408 9.08 -0.18 38.04
CA ARG A 408 9.59 1.04 37.41
C ARG A 408 10.94 1.46 37.99
N LYS A 409 11.07 1.44 39.33
CA LYS A 409 12.33 1.74 40.03
C LYS A 409 13.43 0.74 39.66
N TYR A 410 13.08 -0.53 39.52
CA TYR A 410 13.99 -1.60 39.09
C TYR A 410 14.41 -1.44 37.64
N GLN A 411 13.48 -1.19 36.72
CA GLN A 411 13.77 -0.93 35.30
C GLN A 411 14.66 0.32 35.12
N GLU A 412 14.38 1.41 35.84
CA GLU A 412 15.21 2.62 35.80
C GLU A 412 16.65 2.33 36.28
N ASN A 413 16.81 1.48 37.31
CA ASN A 413 18.14 1.06 37.78
C ASN A 413 18.84 0.07 36.83
N ALA A 414 18.09 -0.77 36.10
CA ALA A 414 18.63 -1.71 35.11
C ALA A 414 19.15 -0.98 33.85
N ILE A 415 18.44 0.05 33.38
CA ILE A 415 18.85 0.88 32.22
C ILE A 415 20.09 1.73 32.56
N LEU A 416 20.25 2.17 33.82
CA LEU A 416 21.45 2.88 34.29
C LEU A 416 22.63 1.95 34.60
N GLY A 417 22.42 0.63 34.59
CA GLY A 417 23.43 -0.41 34.77
C GLY A 417 24.13 -0.84 33.48
N ASP A 418 23.61 -0.45 32.31
CA ASP A 418 24.24 -0.76 31.02
C ASP A 418 25.45 0.15 30.77
N MET A 419 26.64 -0.46 30.87
CA MET A 419 27.94 0.18 30.67
C MET A 419 28.57 -0.24 29.33
N SER A 420 27.80 -0.83 28.42
CA SER A 420 28.27 -1.37 27.12
C SER A 420 28.90 -0.32 26.19
N TRP A 421 28.71 0.96 26.47
CA TRP A 421 29.30 2.08 25.74
C TRP A 421 30.76 2.38 26.12
N ILE A 422 31.25 1.81 27.22
CA ILE A 422 32.68 1.88 27.56
C ILE A 422 33.43 0.88 26.69
N VAL A 423 34.34 1.39 25.88
CA VAL A 423 35.14 0.58 24.96
C VAL A 423 36.53 0.36 25.56
N SER A 424 37.01 -0.89 25.54
CA SER A 424 38.38 -1.18 25.94
C SER A 424 39.37 -0.60 24.93
N LYS A 425 40.47 -0.01 25.41
CA LYS A 425 41.53 0.53 24.56
C LYS A 425 42.11 -0.52 23.61
N ASP A 426 42.16 -1.78 24.06
CA ASP A 426 42.69 -2.91 23.29
C ASP A 426 41.78 -3.29 22.10
N ASP A 427 40.49 -2.94 22.15
CA ASP A 427 39.54 -3.21 21.07
C ASP A 427 39.63 -2.18 19.93
N VAL A 428 40.37 -1.08 20.13
CA VAL A 428 40.51 0.02 19.18
C VAL A 428 41.87 -0.05 18.50
N ILE A 429 41.89 -0.52 17.27
CA ILE A 429 43.13 -0.72 16.50
C ILE A 429 43.49 0.58 15.77
N LYS A 430 44.52 1.28 16.27
CA LYS A 430 45.14 2.46 15.64
C LYS A 430 46.34 2.01 14.81
N ARG A 431 46.32 2.22 13.49
CA ARG A 431 47.49 1.94 12.64
C ARG A 431 48.44 3.15 12.69
N ASN A 432 49.59 3.00 13.33
CA ASN A 432 50.67 3.99 13.29
C ASN A 432 51.51 3.81 12.01
N GLY A 433 51.61 4.86 11.20
CA GLY A 433 52.71 5.05 10.23
C GLY A 433 52.40 4.68 8.77
N GLN A 434 52.68 5.66 7.90
CA GLN A 434 52.58 5.69 6.44
C GLN A 434 51.15 5.64 5.87
N ALA A 435 50.67 6.83 5.47
CA ALA A 435 49.48 7.01 4.65
C ALA A 435 49.65 6.25 3.33
N THR A 436 49.19 5.00 3.29
CA THR A 436 48.94 4.27 2.06
C THR A 436 47.66 4.82 1.45
N SER A 437 47.84 5.66 0.45
CA SER A 437 46.94 6.03 -0.64
C SER A 437 45.63 5.24 -0.72
N PHE A 438 44.54 5.86 -0.27
CA PHE A 438 43.18 5.58 -0.73
C PHE A 438 42.37 6.88 -0.95
N SER A 439 43.06 7.95 -1.33
CA SER A 439 42.46 9.18 -1.86
C SER A 439 42.98 9.42 -3.27
N MET A 440 42.19 9.07 -4.28
CA MET A 440 42.27 9.76 -5.56
C MET A 440 41.80 11.20 -5.30
N ILE A 441 42.74 12.15 -5.26
CA ILE A 441 42.67 13.63 -5.43
C ILE A 441 43.87 14.26 -4.70
N SER A 442 45.08 13.74 -4.89
CA SER A 442 46.32 14.44 -4.52
C SER A 442 47.42 14.06 -5.50
N MET A 443 47.37 14.68 -6.69
CA MET A 443 48.51 14.69 -7.62
C MET A 443 48.81 16.07 -8.22
N ASN A 444 48.10 17.14 -7.85
CA ASN A 444 48.37 18.47 -8.41
C ASN A 444 48.22 19.60 -7.37
N SER A 445 49.15 19.68 -6.42
CA SER A 445 49.48 20.96 -5.76
C SER A 445 50.84 20.87 -5.04
N SER A 446 51.90 20.63 -5.79
CA SER A 446 53.24 20.97 -5.35
C SER A 446 53.41 22.49 -5.36
N LYS A 447 53.21 23.14 -4.20
CA LYS A 447 53.89 24.36 -3.69
C LYS A 447 53.05 25.05 -2.60
N SER A 448 53.35 24.79 -1.34
CA SER A 448 53.33 25.79 -0.24
C SER A 448 53.99 25.19 1.02
N ASP A 449 54.65 26.05 1.78
CA ASP A 449 55.54 25.77 2.92
C ASP A 449 54.92 24.95 4.07
N PRO A 450 55.71 24.11 4.79
CA PRO A 450 55.21 23.18 5.80
C PRO A 450 55.45 23.62 7.27
N GLU A 451 55.24 24.89 7.65
CA GLU A 451 55.51 25.32 9.03
C GLU A 451 54.29 25.62 9.93
N THR A 452 53.05 25.66 9.43
CA THR A 452 51.86 25.72 10.30
C THR A 452 50.65 25.09 9.62
N GLY A 453 50.32 23.84 9.94
CA GLY A 453 49.14 23.18 9.41
C GLY A 453 48.95 21.77 9.94
N ASP A 454 48.30 21.66 11.10
CA ASP A 454 47.78 20.39 11.58
C ASP A 454 46.92 19.72 10.51
N GLN A 455 47.14 18.41 10.30
CA GLN A 455 46.41 17.60 9.32
C GLN A 455 44.90 17.66 9.54
N VAL A 456 44.18 18.07 8.48
CA VAL A 456 42.74 18.36 8.45
C VAL A 456 41.84 17.09 8.51
N PHE A 457 42.42 15.89 8.38
CA PHE A 457 41.66 14.64 8.48
C PHE A 457 41.66 14.12 9.94
N GLY A 458 40.47 14.06 10.56
CA GLY A 458 40.31 13.49 11.91
C GLY A 458 40.92 12.09 12.05
N LYS A 459 41.46 11.77 13.23
CA LYS A 459 42.14 10.48 13.52
C LYS A 459 41.17 9.30 13.28
N ILE A 460 41.57 8.32 12.47
CA ILE A 460 40.76 7.14 12.12
C ILE A 460 41.27 5.92 12.90
N ALA A 461 40.36 5.07 13.38
CA ALA A 461 40.68 3.77 13.95
C ALA A 461 39.69 2.68 13.50
N TRP A 462 39.96 1.43 13.87
CA TRP A 462 39.08 0.30 13.62
C TRP A 462 38.56 -0.29 14.94
N TYR A 463 37.24 -0.46 15.03
CA TYR A 463 36.57 -1.11 16.16
C TYR A 463 35.59 -2.16 15.61
N LYS A 464 35.70 -3.42 16.07
CA LYS A 464 34.89 -4.56 15.59
C LYS A 464 34.80 -4.66 14.05
N HIS A 465 35.94 -4.50 13.37
CA HIS A 465 36.05 -4.53 11.89
C HIS A 465 35.33 -3.40 11.12
N ALA A 466 34.89 -2.34 11.81
CA ALA A 466 34.34 -1.13 11.18
C ALA A 466 35.26 0.08 11.38
N PRO A 467 35.41 0.98 10.38
CA PRO A 467 36.14 2.22 10.56
C PRO A 467 35.35 3.18 11.48
N VAL A 468 36.06 3.78 12.43
CA VAL A 468 35.53 4.75 13.40
C VAL A 468 36.38 6.01 13.41
N SER A 469 35.73 7.15 13.66
CA SER A 469 36.41 8.43 13.87
C SER A 469 36.72 8.60 15.37
N LEU A 470 37.95 8.98 15.68
CA LEU A 470 38.41 9.22 17.04
C LEU A 470 38.49 10.72 17.33
N ARG A 471 37.90 11.12 18.45
CA ARG A 471 38.03 12.47 18.99
C ARG A 471 38.63 12.45 20.38
N GLU A 472 39.76 13.15 20.53
CA GLU A 472 40.44 13.29 21.82
C GLU A 472 39.74 14.35 22.67
N SER A 473 39.58 14.05 23.95
CA SER A 473 39.08 14.96 24.98
C SER A 473 40.13 15.13 26.06
N HIS A 474 40.40 16.39 26.41
CA HIS A 474 41.31 16.77 27.49
C HIS A 474 40.66 16.73 28.89
N ALA A 475 39.38 16.35 28.97
CA ALA A 475 38.68 16.20 30.25
C ALA A 475 39.27 15.03 31.06
N LYS A 476 39.81 15.32 32.25
CA LYS A 476 40.28 14.31 33.20
C LYS A 476 39.10 13.72 33.97
N ILE A 477 38.54 12.63 33.46
CA ILE A 477 37.45 11.90 34.12
C ILE A 477 38.06 10.87 35.07
N THR A 478 38.12 11.20 36.36
CA THR A 478 38.68 10.30 37.38
C THR A 478 37.67 9.29 37.92
N THR A 479 36.36 9.58 37.86
CA THR A 479 35.30 8.73 38.40
C THR A 479 34.01 8.85 37.58
N ILE A 480 33.43 7.71 37.18
CA ILE A 480 32.14 7.68 36.46
C ILE A 480 31.00 7.88 37.48
N ASN A 481 30.47 9.11 37.55
CA ASN A 481 29.34 9.45 38.41
C ASN A 481 27.98 9.22 37.70
N LYS A 482 26.88 9.36 38.45
CA LYS A 482 25.52 9.14 37.92
C LYS A 482 25.15 10.16 36.82
N ASP A 483 25.62 11.40 36.95
CA ASP A 483 25.29 12.48 36.01
C ASP A 483 25.95 12.28 34.65
N LEU A 484 27.20 11.80 34.63
CA LEU A 484 27.93 11.43 33.41
C LEU A 484 27.25 10.27 32.69
N LYS A 485 26.75 9.27 33.42
CA LYS A 485 25.98 8.16 32.83
C LYS A 485 24.68 8.66 32.19
N ILE A 486 24.00 9.61 32.82
CA ILE A 486 22.78 10.21 32.27
C ILE A 486 23.10 10.98 30.98
N GLU A 487 24.17 11.77 30.97
CA GLU A 487 24.65 12.54 29.81
C GLU A 487 24.96 11.64 28.62
N VAL A 488 25.78 10.60 28.81
CA VAL A 488 26.16 9.65 27.74
C VAL A 488 24.94 8.85 27.26
N ASN A 489 24.07 8.38 28.17
CA ASN A 489 22.86 7.65 27.78
C ASN A 489 21.88 8.51 26.97
N LYS A 490 21.75 9.81 27.29
CA LYS A 490 20.97 10.72 26.46
C LYS A 490 21.53 10.80 25.04
N ARG A 491 22.86 10.86 24.90
CA ARG A 491 23.52 10.93 23.59
C ARG A 491 23.45 9.63 22.79
N LEU A 492 23.56 8.47 23.44
CA LEU A 492 23.48 7.14 22.82
C LEU A 492 22.08 6.82 22.27
N LYS A 493 21.03 7.34 22.91
CA LYS A 493 19.64 7.14 22.49
C LYS A 493 19.25 7.92 21.23
N LEU A 494 20.04 8.94 20.85
CA LEU A 494 19.76 9.73 19.64
C LEU A 494 20.11 8.91 18.39
N GLN A 495 19.12 8.62 17.57
CA GLN A 495 19.27 7.94 16.29
C GLN A 495 18.53 8.75 15.21
N HIS A 496 19.28 9.30 14.27
CA HIS A 496 18.74 10.06 13.15
C HIS A 496 19.72 9.96 11.97
N ASN A 497 19.23 10.05 10.73
CA ASN A 497 20.07 10.01 9.53
C ASN A 497 21.09 11.15 9.48
N ASN A 498 20.79 12.25 10.18
CA ASN A 498 21.55 13.52 10.22
C ASN A 498 22.32 13.75 11.51
N ILE A 499 22.46 12.72 12.32
CA ILE A 499 23.26 12.76 13.54
C ILE A 499 24.31 11.67 13.43
N VAL A 500 25.58 12.03 13.64
CA VAL A 500 26.65 11.05 13.70
C VAL A 500 26.43 10.14 14.91
N ARG A 501 26.44 8.82 14.69
CA ARG A 501 26.21 7.86 15.77
C ARG A 501 27.40 7.83 16.73
N LEU A 502 27.11 7.93 18.04
CA LEU A 502 28.10 7.68 19.10
C LEU A 502 28.26 6.16 19.25
N ILE A 503 29.48 5.65 19.06
CA ILE A 503 29.79 4.22 19.13
C ILE A 503 30.23 3.83 20.54
N GLY A 504 31.02 4.68 21.20
CA GLY A 504 31.49 4.43 22.56
C GLY A 504 32.55 5.44 23.01
N ILE A 505 33.01 5.28 24.25
CA ILE A 505 34.02 6.14 24.87
C ILE A 505 35.10 5.27 25.50
N VAL A 506 36.37 5.57 25.22
CA VAL A 506 37.53 4.96 25.86
C VAL A 506 37.99 5.89 26.97
N ILE A 507 38.02 5.41 28.20
CA ILE A 507 38.43 6.17 29.39
C ILE A 507 39.80 5.62 29.84
N ASP A 508 40.86 6.40 29.68
CA ASP A 508 42.21 6.10 30.16
C ASP A 508 42.68 7.17 31.16
N SER A 509 43.63 6.83 32.02
CA SER A 509 44.22 7.67 33.07
C SER A 509 44.87 8.97 32.58
N SER A 510 45.17 9.10 31.29
CA SER A 510 45.85 10.26 30.70
C SER A 510 45.08 10.96 29.56
N LEU A 511 44.20 10.27 28.83
CA LEU A 511 43.45 10.81 27.68
C LEU A 511 42.10 10.09 27.54
N THR A 512 41.02 10.85 27.31
CA THR A 512 39.68 10.31 27.03
C THR A 512 39.41 10.38 25.54
N GLU A 513 38.97 9.29 24.90
CA GLU A 513 38.70 9.25 23.46
C GLU A 513 37.25 8.88 23.18
N ILE A 514 36.60 9.66 22.31
CA ILE A 514 35.21 9.47 21.91
C ILE A 514 35.20 8.86 20.51
N LEU A 515 34.52 7.72 20.37
CA LEU A 515 34.39 6.98 19.12
C LEU A 515 33.08 7.35 18.42
N HIS A 516 33.19 7.88 17.21
CA HIS A 516 32.07 8.21 16.35
C HIS A 516 32.07 7.34 15.09
N GLU A 517 30.91 7.23 14.43
CA GLU A 517 30.83 6.72 13.06
C GLU A 517 31.78 7.52 12.13
N TYR A 518 32.47 6.81 11.23
CA TYR A 518 33.39 7.44 10.27
C TYR A 518 32.65 8.01 9.05
N CYS A 519 32.88 9.30 8.77
CA CYS A 519 32.34 10.00 7.60
C CYS A 519 33.47 10.23 6.57
N PRO A 520 33.46 9.53 5.42
CA PRO A 520 34.61 9.46 4.51
C PRO A 520 34.85 10.73 3.68
N LYS A 521 33.90 11.66 3.62
CA LYS A 521 34.02 12.89 2.81
C LYS A 521 34.51 14.11 3.60
N GLY A 522 34.77 13.96 4.90
CA GLY A 522 35.25 15.04 5.76
C GLY A 522 34.15 16.00 6.21
N SER A 523 34.55 17.16 6.70
CA SER A 523 33.67 18.23 7.14
C SER A 523 33.23 19.13 5.98
N LEU A 524 32.15 19.90 6.19
CA LEU A 524 31.69 20.89 5.22
C LEU A 524 32.77 21.94 4.93
N GLN A 525 33.57 22.30 5.94
CA GLN A 525 34.70 23.21 5.76
C GLN A 525 35.71 22.69 4.73
N ASP A 526 35.98 21.39 4.74
CA ASP A 526 36.95 20.76 3.82
C ASP A 526 36.46 20.79 2.37
N ILE A 527 35.14 20.71 2.19
CA ILE A 527 34.50 20.81 0.89
C ILE A 527 34.54 22.25 0.37
N LEU A 528 34.28 23.23 1.24
CA LEU A 528 34.28 24.65 0.89
C LEU A 528 35.68 25.15 0.50
N LEU A 529 36.72 24.74 1.23
CA LEU A 529 38.11 25.14 1.01
C LEU A 529 38.81 24.44 -0.17
N ASN A 530 38.16 23.46 -0.81
CA ASN A 530 38.77 22.73 -1.91
C ASN A 530 38.48 23.38 -3.27
N ASP A 531 39.43 24.16 -3.77
CA ASP A 531 39.33 24.89 -5.06
C ASP A 531 39.12 23.98 -6.28
N ASN A 532 39.45 22.69 -6.19
CA ASN A 532 39.23 21.72 -7.27
C ASN A 532 37.77 21.28 -7.39
N ILE A 533 36.93 21.60 -6.41
CA ILE A 533 35.48 21.35 -6.45
C ILE A 533 34.80 22.63 -6.95
N THR A 534 34.25 22.60 -8.17
CA THR A 534 33.43 23.69 -8.72
C THR A 534 32.04 23.65 -8.07
N LEU A 535 31.79 24.53 -7.09
CA LEU A 535 30.48 24.70 -6.47
C LEU A 535 29.63 25.63 -7.35
N ASP A 536 28.99 25.08 -8.38
CA ASP A 536 28.03 25.83 -9.19
C ASP A 536 26.76 26.18 -8.39
N ALA A 537 25.91 27.04 -8.96
CA ALA A 537 24.71 27.50 -8.28
C ALA A 537 23.79 26.33 -7.86
N ASP A 538 23.78 25.25 -8.64
CA ASP A 538 22.96 24.08 -8.39
C ASP A 538 23.55 23.17 -7.31
N PHE A 539 24.87 23.03 -7.21
CA PHE A 539 25.53 22.33 -6.10
C PHE A 539 25.43 23.11 -4.79
N LYS A 540 25.54 24.45 -4.83
CA LYS A 540 25.26 25.32 -3.66
C LYS A 540 23.80 25.21 -3.23
N ARG A 541 22.85 25.23 -4.18
CA ARG A 541 21.43 24.97 -3.91
C ARG A 541 21.21 23.59 -3.33
N SER A 542 21.89 22.56 -3.83
CA SER A 542 21.76 21.20 -3.33
C SER A 542 22.29 21.07 -1.90
N LEU A 543 23.42 21.70 -1.58
CA LEU A 543 23.90 21.81 -0.20
C LEU A 543 22.90 22.54 0.69
N ILE A 544 22.17 23.54 0.19
CA ILE A 544 21.15 24.27 0.96
C ILE A 544 19.81 23.50 1.02
N ASP A 545 19.44 22.75 -0.01
CA ASP A 545 18.22 21.93 -0.08
C ASP A 545 18.34 20.62 0.72
N ASP A 546 19.54 20.02 0.79
CA ASP A 546 19.90 19.00 1.78
C ASP A 546 19.62 19.51 3.18
N ILE A 547 19.89 20.79 3.44
CA ILE A 547 19.58 21.35 4.74
C ILE A 547 18.05 21.29 4.90
N VAL A 548 17.22 21.71 3.91
CA VAL A 548 15.78 22.11 4.03
C VAL A 548 14.71 21.01 3.89
N ARG A 549 14.99 19.85 3.31
CA ARG A 549 13.93 18.91 2.91
C ARG A 549 13.29 18.11 4.07
N GLN A 550 12.01 17.75 3.87
CA GLN A 550 11.16 16.90 4.73
C GLN A 550 11.09 15.48 4.15
N CYS A 551 11.27 14.44 4.96
CA CYS A 551 10.78 13.10 4.63
C CYS A 551 9.27 12.95 4.98
N PRO A 552 8.44 12.30 4.14
CA PRO A 552 7.05 12.02 4.47
C PRO A 552 6.97 10.74 5.31
N ASP A 553 6.83 10.87 6.63
CA ASP A 553 6.37 9.74 7.42
C ASP A 553 4.87 9.52 7.23
N LYS A 554 4.56 8.30 6.81
CA LYS A 554 3.25 7.68 6.96
C LYS A 554 2.88 7.65 8.45
N PHE A 555 1.60 7.96 8.71
CA PHE A 555 0.82 7.71 9.93
C PHE A 555 1.02 8.60 11.17
N THR A 556 -0.12 9.19 11.59
CA THR A 556 -0.50 9.61 12.96
C THR A 556 -0.33 11.10 13.33
N LEU A 557 -1.27 11.97 12.90
CA LEU A 557 -1.86 13.05 13.73
C LEU A 557 -2.99 13.78 12.98
N MET A 558 -4.24 13.38 13.22
CA MET A 558 -5.38 14.30 13.26
C MET A 558 -6.43 13.71 14.21
N SER A 559 -6.13 13.82 15.51
CA SER A 559 -7.10 13.74 16.60
C SER A 559 -6.78 14.87 17.57
N SER A 560 -7.17 16.10 17.22
CA SER A 560 -7.42 17.21 18.17
C SER A 560 -7.53 18.56 17.44
N ILE A 561 -8.61 18.78 16.69
CA ILE A 561 -9.29 20.10 16.68
C ILE A 561 -10.79 19.79 16.63
N SER A 562 -11.36 19.70 17.82
CA SER A 562 -12.77 19.93 18.06
C SER A 562 -13.16 21.33 17.58
N SER A 563 -14.35 21.40 17.00
CA SER A 563 -15.19 22.55 16.61
C SER A 563 -14.86 23.91 17.26
N PRO A 564 -15.15 25.01 16.55
CA PRO A 564 -16.43 25.62 16.88
C PRO A 564 -17.28 25.97 15.65
N VAL A 565 -18.59 25.85 15.91
CA VAL A 565 -19.70 26.57 15.29
C VAL A 565 -19.29 27.97 14.83
N LEU A 566 -19.64 28.37 13.60
CA LEU A 566 -20.13 29.72 13.29
C LEU A 566 -20.79 29.78 11.90
N SER A 567 -21.88 30.56 11.90
CA SER A 567 -22.96 30.72 10.94
C SER A 567 -22.58 31.52 9.69
N SER A 568 -23.55 31.59 8.77
CA SER A 568 -23.55 32.22 7.43
C SER A 568 -23.32 33.74 7.36
N ASP A 569 -22.76 34.39 8.38
CA ASP A 569 -22.54 35.83 8.40
C ASP A 569 -21.08 36.16 8.72
N ASN A 570 -20.18 36.09 7.71
CA ASN A 570 -18.90 36.84 7.72
C ASN A 570 -18.14 36.79 6.36
N VAL A 571 -18.87 36.93 5.24
CA VAL A 571 -18.28 37.05 3.89
C VAL A 571 -17.67 38.45 3.63
N VAL A 572 -17.60 39.33 4.62
CA VAL A 572 -17.10 40.72 4.46
C VAL A 572 -15.63 40.89 4.86
N GLY A 573 -15.02 39.99 5.65
CA GLY A 573 -13.65 40.14 6.16
C GLY A 573 -12.50 39.76 5.21
N VAL A 574 -12.76 39.03 4.12
CA VAL A 574 -11.71 38.54 3.20
C VAL A 574 -11.33 39.58 2.14
N ARG A 575 -12.16 40.62 1.95
CA ARG A 575 -11.90 41.69 0.98
C ARG A 575 -10.91 42.73 1.50
N ASP A 576 -10.89 43.00 2.81
CA ASP A 576 -10.02 44.02 3.42
C ASP A 576 -8.59 43.53 3.68
N THR A 577 -8.37 42.21 3.73
CA THR A 577 -7.01 41.65 3.92
C THR A 577 -6.17 41.71 2.64
N ILE A 578 -6.80 41.79 1.47
CA ILE A 578 -6.11 41.84 0.16
C ILE A 578 -5.77 43.29 -0.26
N VAL A 579 -6.32 44.30 0.40
CA VAL A 579 -6.13 45.71 0.03
C VAL A 579 -4.99 46.41 0.81
N ASN A 580 -4.46 45.83 1.90
CA ASN A 580 -3.49 46.49 2.77
C ASN A 580 -2.01 46.05 2.66
N CYS A 581 -1.61 45.28 1.65
CA CYS A 581 -0.19 45.10 1.31
C CYS A 581 0.25 46.11 0.24
N HIS A 582 0.70 47.29 0.69
CA HIS A 582 1.40 48.27 -0.14
C HIS A 582 2.83 47.80 -0.46
N LEU A 583 3.05 47.24 -1.65
CA LEU A 583 4.35 47.24 -2.32
C LEU A 583 4.18 47.49 -3.84
N GLY A 584 4.21 48.77 -4.20
CA GLY A 584 4.84 49.30 -5.42
C GLY A 584 4.58 48.66 -6.79
N MET A 585 3.34 48.54 -7.24
CA MET A 585 3.04 48.33 -8.67
C MET A 585 2.09 49.41 -9.23
N SER A 586 2.37 49.87 -10.45
CA SER A 586 1.60 50.92 -11.15
C SER A 586 0.14 50.52 -11.39
N ARG A 587 -0.79 51.46 -11.16
CA ARG A 587 -2.26 51.33 -11.36
C ARG A 587 -2.67 50.81 -12.75
N SER A 588 -1.82 50.92 -13.76
CA SER A 588 -2.09 50.44 -15.12
C SER A 588 -1.99 48.91 -15.27
N ILE A 589 -1.27 48.20 -14.40
CA ILE A 589 -1.16 46.73 -14.45
C ILE A 589 -2.34 46.06 -13.73
N LEU A 590 -2.84 46.68 -12.65
CA LEU A 590 -3.98 46.19 -11.88
C LEU A 590 -5.31 46.23 -12.66
N ILE A 591 -5.48 47.20 -13.58
CA ILE A 591 -6.69 47.30 -14.41
C ILE A 591 -6.70 46.23 -15.51
N ASN A 592 -5.54 45.82 -16.03
CA ASN A 592 -5.44 44.79 -17.06
C ASN A 592 -5.50 43.36 -16.48
N LEU A 593 -5.08 43.13 -15.24
CA LEU A 593 -5.23 41.82 -14.58
C LEU A 593 -6.64 41.55 -14.06
N ALA A 594 -7.44 42.60 -13.81
CA ALA A 594 -8.82 42.45 -13.33
C ALA A 594 -9.83 41.99 -14.41
N TRP A 595 -9.43 41.92 -15.68
CA TRP A 595 -10.27 41.44 -16.79
C TRP A 595 -9.98 40.00 -17.23
N ILE A 596 -8.96 39.33 -16.65
CA ILE A 596 -8.57 37.96 -17.06
C ILE A 596 -9.13 36.87 -16.14
N ILE A 597 -9.72 37.24 -14.99
CA ILE A 597 -10.23 36.25 -14.02
C ILE A 597 -11.76 36.27 -14.03
N ASP A 598 -12.33 35.48 -14.93
CA ASP A 598 -13.73 35.06 -14.84
C ASP A 598 -13.87 34.05 -13.67
N PRO A 599 -14.72 34.30 -12.65
CA PRO A 599 -14.89 33.40 -11.51
C PRO A 599 -15.56 32.05 -11.85
N THR A 600 -15.99 31.83 -13.10
CA THR A 600 -16.72 30.63 -13.50
C THR A 600 -15.85 29.45 -13.97
N LEU A 601 -14.52 29.63 -14.05
CA LEU A 601 -13.59 28.61 -14.58
C LEU A 601 -12.77 27.84 -13.52
N LEU A 602 -13.04 28.02 -12.22
CA LEU A 602 -12.39 27.23 -11.17
C LEU A 602 -13.11 25.90 -10.93
N ASN A 603 -12.99 24.99 -11.90
CA ASN A 603 -13.47 23.61 -11.74
C ASN A 603 -12.32 22.68 -11.30
N ARG A 604 -12.67 21.66 -10.50
CA ARG A 604 -11.79 20.71 -9.78
C ARG A 604 -10.84 19.84 -10.66
N GLY A 605 -10.62 20.20 -11.92
CA GLY A 605 -9.76 19.47 -12.86
C GLY A 605 -8.27 19.75 -12.73
N VAL A 606 -7.85 20.93 -12.25
CA VAL A 606 -6.43 21.29 -12.17
C VAL A 606 -5.71 20.49 -11.07
N VAL A 607 -6.38 20.21 -9.95
CA VAL A 607 -5.83 19.40 -8.86
C VAL A 607 -5.81 17.90 -9.21
N TRP A 608 -6.77 17.43 -10.03
CA TRP A 608 -6.84 16.03 -10.50
C TRP A 608 -5.85 15.74 -11.64
N ALA A 609 -5.61 16.70 -12.54
CA ALA A 609 -4.59 16.58 -13.58
C ALA A 609 -3.17 16.54 -12.99
N LEU A 610 -2.89 17.34 -11.95
CA LEU A 610 -1.61 17.33 -11.25
C LEU A 610 -1.37 16.06 -10.42
N THR A 611 -2.41 15.38 -9.94
CA THR A 611 -2.27 14.10 -9.23
C THR A 611 -2.17 12.89 -10.16
N GLN A 612 -2.70 12.98 -11.40
CA GLN A 612 -2.61 11.91 -12.38
C GLN A 612 -1.31 11.93 -13.22
N GLN A 613 -0.70 13.09 -13.42
CA GLN A 613 0.62 13.16 -14.08
C GLN A 613 1.78 12.64 -13.20
N LEU A 614 1.60 12.61 -11.87
CA LEU A 614 2.57 12.02 -10.93
C LEU A 614 2.49 10.48 -10.81
N ARG A 615 1.52 9.83 -11.47
CA ARG A 615 1.31 8.37 -11.38
C ARG A 615 1.74 7.60 -12.64
N PHE A 616 2.18 8.30 -13.69
CA PHE A 616 2.59 7.70 -14.97
C PHE A 616 4.10 7.74 -15.22
N ALA A 617 4.91 8.19 -14.26
CA ALA A 617 6.37 8.33 -14.41
C ALA A 617 7.19 7.20 -13.75
N ILE A 618 6.55 6.07 -13.42
CA ILE A 618 7.23 4.87 -12.91
C ILE A 618 6.71 3.70 -13.76
N GLU A 619 7.50 3.32 -14.78
CA GLU A 619 7.43 2.10 -15.61
C GLU A 619 7.67 2.44 -17.10
N ASP A 620 8.91 2.78 -17.45
CA ASP A 620 9.66 2.14 -18.54
C ASP A 620 11.15 2.55 -18.47
N PRO A 621 12.13 1.65 -18.71
CA PRO A 621 13.55 1.94 -18.57
C PRO A 621 14.24 1.85 -19.94
N GLU A 622 14.38 2.97 -20.65
CA GLU A 622 15.36 3.13 -21.74
C GLU A 622 15.35 4.59 -22.21
N GLU A 623 16.36 5.38 -21.79
CA GLU A 623 17.03 6.46 -22.55
C GLU A 623 17.86 7.40 -21.62
N ASP A 624 19.16 7.42 -21.89
CA ASP A 624 20.22 8.41 -21.65
C ASP A 624 20.25 9.31 -20.39
N PHE A 625 21.26 9.03 -19.56
CA PHE A 625 21.66 9.73 -18.33
C PHE A 625 22.02 11.20 -18.56
N THR A 626 21.24 12.11 -17.97
CA THR A 626 21.54 13.54 -17.83
C THR A 626 21.99 13.89 -16.39
N PRO A 627 22.65 15.05 -16.15
CA PRO A 627 23.18 15.48 -14.84
C PRO A 627 22.14 15.64 -13.70
N SER A 628 20.86 15.37 -13.98
CA SER A 628 19.73 15.40 -13.05
C SER A 628 19.82 14.33 -11.94
N LEU A 629 20.62 13.28 -12.10
CA LEU A 629 20.80 12.25 -11.06
C LEU A 629 21.72 12.70 -9.90
N LEU A 630 22.62 13.66 -10.12
CA LEU A 630 23.46 14.21 -9.06
C LEU A 630 22.64 15.08 -8.08
N VAL A 631 21.56 15.68 -8.57
CA VAL A 631 20.57 16.49 -7.82
C VAL A 631 19.63 15.61 -6.98
N THR A 632 19.60 14.30 -7.25
CA THR A 632 18.81 13.35 -6.44
C THR A 632 19.61 12.79 -5.25
N CYS A 633 20.95 12.85 -5.29
CA CYS A 633 21.81 12.32 -4.23
C CYS A 633 22.13 13.31 -3.10
N LEU A 634 21.56 14.51 -3.14
CA LEU A 634 21.85 15.62 -2.24
C LEU A 634 20.53 16.20 -1.69
N GLN A 635 19.78 15.41 -0.90
CA GLN A 635 18.41 15.74 -0.48
C GLN A 635 18.06 15.47 1.00
N SER A 636 19.01 15.35 1.94
CA SER A 636 18.65 14.67 3.20
C SER A 636 19.39 15.03 4.48
N GLY A 637 19.88 16.25 4.72
CA GLY A 637 20.79 16.46 5.85
C GLY A 637 20.88 17.28 7.13
N ASP A 638 20.22 18.43 7.35
CA ASP A 638 20.58 19.23 8.55
C ASP A 638 19.43 19.82 9.36
N PHE A 639 18.34 20.31 8.76
CA PHE A 639 17.24 20.88 9.54
C PHE A 639 16.51 19.81 10.37
N GLU A 640 16.38 18.58 9.84
CA GLU A 640 15.84 17.47 10.64
C GLU A 640 16.77 17.12 11.80
N GLY A 641 18.09 17.19 11.62
CA GLY A 641 19.08 17.03 12.70
C GLY A 641 18.92 18.08 13.80
N MET A 642 18.88 19.37 13.45
CA MET A 642 18.73 20.46 14.43
C MET A 642 17.34 20.49 15.09
N CYS A 643 16.26 20.31 14.35
CA CYS A 643 14.91 20.19 14.91
C CYS A 643 14.79 18.95 15.83
N TYR A 644 15.40 17.83 15.45
CA TYR A 644 15.45 16.62 16.28
C TYR A 644 16.25 16.84 17.57
N ILE A 645 17.41 17.50 17.51
CA ILE A 645 18.20 17.83 18.70
C ILE A 645 17.41 18.77 19.63
N HIS A 646 16.76 19.81 19.09
CA HIS A 646 15.97 20.78 19.88
C HIS A 646 14.75 20.15 20.56
N ASN A 647 14.14 19.13 19.93
CA ASN A 647 13.02 18.37 20.49
C ASN A 647 13.44 17.18 21.36
N SER A 648 14.73 16.87 21.45
CA SER A 648 15.27 15.77 22.26
C SER A 648 15.60 16.17 23.71
N ASP A 649 15.93 15.19 24.55
CA ASP A 649 16.41 15.40 25.92
C ASP A 649 17.74 16.18 26.02
N VAL A 650 18.46 16.35 24.90
CA VAL A 650 19.69 17.15 24.79
C VAL A 650 19.37 18.64 24.56
N ARG A 651 18.24 18.96 23.93
CA ARG A 651 17.64 20.30 23.72
C ARG A 651 18.42 21.32 22.91
N TYR A 652 19.74 21.20 22.74
CA TYR A 652 20.56 22.14 21.96
C TYR A 652 21.80 21.45 21.41
N HIS A 653 22.37 22.00 20.32
CA HIS A 653 23.65 21.53 19.79
C HIS A 653 24.82 22.21 20.52
N GLY A 654 24.74 23.53 20.70
CA GLY A 654 25.66 24.36 21.47
C GLY A 654 26.97 24.72 20.79
N ARG A 655 27.43 23.89 19.82
CA ARG A 655 28.70 24.10 19.10
C ARG A 655 28.55 23.90 17.58
N LEU A 656 27.49 24.43 17.00
CA LEU A 656 27.24 24.30 15.56
C LEU A 656 28.26 25.16 14.78
N ARG A 657 28.94 24.56 13.80
CA ARG A 657 29.92 25.20 12.90
C ARG A 657 30.21 24.30 11.71
N SER A 658 30.74 24.86 10.63
CA SER A 658 31.07 24.14 9.39
C SER A 658 31.97 22.91 9.60
N THR A 659 32.88 22.94 10.58
CA THR A 659 33.75 21.80 10.94
C THR A 659 33.04 20.68 11.71
N ASN A 660 31.90 20.95 12.33
CA ASN A 660 31.07 19.96 13.05
C ASN A 660 29.89 19.45 12.18
N CYS A 661 29.83 19.90 10.93
CA CYS A 661 28.95 19.38 9.88
C CYS A 661 29.78 18.44 9.00
N VAL A 662 29.55 17.13 9.08
CA VAL A 662 30.35 16.12 8.34
C VAL A 662 29.54 15.41 7.28
N VAL A 663 30.20 14.95 6.23
CA VAL A 663 29.54 14.37 5.06
C VAL A 663 29.81 12.87 4.95
N GLY A 664 28.73 12.08 4.94
CA GLY A 664 28.78 10.62 4.82
C GLY A 664 29.12 10.13 3.42
N GLY A 665 29.30 8.81 3.24
CA GLY A 665 29.65 8.20 1.95
C GLY A 665 28.62 8.40 0.84
N ARG A 666 27.35 8.69 1.21
CA ARG A 666 26.24 8.99 0.29
C ARG A 666 25.99 10.50 0.13
N PHE A 667 26.98 11.34 0.44
CA PHE A 667 26.87 12.80 0.42
C PHE A 667 25.81 13.42 1.35
N VAL A 668 25.32 12.66 2.32
CA VAL A 668 24.39 13.14 3.35
C VAL A 668 25.17 13.88 4.45
N LEU A 669 24.74 15.09 4.78
CA LEU A 669 25.29 15.85 5.90
C LEU A 669 24.80 15.30 7.24
N LYS A 670 25.70 15.24 8.22
CA LYS A 670 25.43 14.80 9.59
C LYS A 670 26.08 15.75 10.61
N LEU A 671 25.34 16.03 11.67
CA LEU A 671 25.81 16.81 12.81
C LEU A 671 26.58 15.94 13.79
N THR A 672 27.73 16.43 14.24
CA THR A 672 28.57 15.77 15.26
C THR A 672 28.91 16.72 16.40
N ASP A 673 29.55 16.21 17.45
CA ASP A 673 30.18 17.03 18.48
C ASP A 673 29.21 17.85 19.36
N PHE A 674 28.10 17.22 19.78
CA PHE A 674 27.11 17.80 20.70
C PHE A 674 26.68 16.82 21.79
N GLY A 675 26.01 17.33 22.82
CA GLY A 675 25.36 16.52 23.86
C GLY A 675 26.28 15.81 24.86
N LEU A 676 27.57 16.19 24.92
CA LEU A 676 28.56 15.67 25.87
C LEU A 676 29.36 16.80 26.57
N PRO A 677 28.70 17.80 27.20
CA PRO A 677 29.37 18.98 27.79
C PRO A 677 30.48 18.64 28.80
N THR A 678 30.43 17.50 29.51
CA THR A 678 31.48 17.11 30.46
C THR A 678 32.79 16.73 29.75
N PHE A 679 32.71 16.30 28.50
CA PHE A 679 33.86 15.92 27.68
C PHE A 679 34.39 17.06 26.81
N TYR A 680 33.73 18.21 26.84
CA TYR A 680 34.00 19.34 25.96
C TYR A 680 34.45 20.54 26.81
N ASP A 681 35.73 20.87 26.72
CA ASP A 681 36.29 22.02 27.44
C ASP A 681 36.36 23.25 26.53
N ASP A 682 35.36 24.13 26.64
CA ASP A 682 35.32 25.40 25.92
C ASP A 682 36.06 26.53 26.68
N SER A 683 36.79 26.24 27.78
CA SER A 683 37.54 27.25 28.55
C SER A 683 38.86 27.68 27.89
N GLY A 684 39.39 26.88 26.96
CA GLY A 684 40.63 27.17 26.23
C GLY A 684 41.92 27.02 27.05
N ALA A 685 41.87 26.45 28.26
CA ALA A 685 42.99 26.42 29.19
C ALA A 685 44.26 25.68 28.70
N TYR A 686 44.16 24.87 27.63
CA TYR A 686 45.24 24.02 27.10
C TYR A 686 45.44 24.15 25.58
N GLU A 687 44.77 25.10 24.92
CA GLU A 687 44.84 25.28 23.47
C GLU A 687 45.61 26.56 23.12
N ASP A 688 46.21 26.60 21.93
CA ASP A 688 46.77 27.84 21.38
C ASP A 688 45.69 28.94 21.35
N GLU A 689 46.07 30.15 21.78
CA GLU A 689 45.14 31.27 21.93
C GLU A 689 44.39 31.57 20.63
N ASN A 690 45.07 31.48 19.49
CA ASN A 690 44.48 31.75 18.18
C ASN A 690 43.44 30.66 17.80
N VAL A 691 43.77 29.40 18.04
CA VAL A 691 42.87 28.25 17.81
C VAL A 691 41.62 28.33 18.68
N HIS A 692 41.78 28.74 19.94
CA HIS A 692 40.67 28.93 20.86
C HIS A 692 39.70 30.01 20.35
N TYR A 693 40.20 31.20 19.99
CA TYR A 693 39.35 32.29 19.49
C TYR A 693 38.71 31.96 18.13
N GLN A 694 39.37 31.18 17.27
CA GLN A 694 38.80 30.74 16.00
C GLN A 694 37.55 29.87 16.20
N LYS A 695 37.54 28.98 17.20
CA LYS A 695 36.36 28.14 17.52
C LYS A 695 35.16 28.95 18.00
N LEU A 696 35.37 30.19 18.47
CA LEU A 696 34.33 31.06 19.02
C LEU A 696 33.62 31.93 17.96
N LEU A 697 34.07 31.93 16.70
CA LEU A 697 33.51 32.79 15.65
C LEU A 697 32.03 32.51 15.34
N TRP A 698 31.58 31.27 15.49
CA TRP A 698 30.17 30.87 15.32
C TRP A 698 29.33 31.11 16.57
N ARG A 699 29.92 31.51 17.70
CA ARG A 699 29.22 31.63 18.97
C ARG A 699 28.48 32.96 19.07
N ALA A 700 27.22 32.90 19.49
CA ALA A 700 26.36 34.08 19.55
C ALA A 700 26.87 35.14 20.56
N PRO A 701 26.71 36.45 20.28
CA PRO A 701 27.23 37.54 21.11
C PRO A 701 26.79 37.47 22.58
N GLU A 702 25.53 37.09 22.84
CA GLU A 702 25.01 36.96 24.21
C GLU A 702 25.67 35.84 25.01
N LEU A 703 26.08 34.76 24.33
CA LEU A 703 26.79 33.65 24.96
C LEU A 703 28.26 34.00 25.17
N LEU A 704 28.84 34.81 24.28
CA LEU A 704 30.20 35.34 24.40
C LEU A 704 30.35 36.36 25.54
N ARG A 705 29.27 37.06 25.92
CA ARG A 705 29.23 38.01 27.05
C ARG A 705 28.95 37.33 28.41
N SER A 706 28.55 36.06 28.43
CA SER A 706 28.27 35.33 29.67
C SER A 706 29.55 35.01 30.44
N GLU A 707 29.51 35.09 31.77
CA GLU A 707 30.61 34.65 32.65
C GLU A 707 30.75 33.12 32.70
N LYS A 708 29.77 32.36 32.19
CA LYS A 708 29.76 30.89 32.19
C LYS A 708 30.06 30.35 30.78
N PHE A 709 31.22 29.71 30.61
CA PHE A 709 31.71 29.20 29.31
C PHE A 709 30.89 28.04 28.71
N ASN A 710 30.18 27.24 29.53
CA ASN A 710 29.41 26.07 29.08
C ASN A 710 27.89 26.32 29.05
N VAL A 711 27.47 27.55 28.73
CA VAL A 711 26.04 27.88 28.52
C VAL A 711 25.74 27.86 27.03
N TYR A 712 24.75 27.04 26.67
CA TYR A 712 24.27 26.83 25.31
C TYR A 712 22.76 27.02 25.26
N THR A 713 22.26 27.54 24.15
CA THR A 713 20.82 27.81 23.96
C THR A 713 20.41 27.49 22.53
N THR A 714 19.13 27.16 22.33
CA THR A 714 18.56 26.95 21.00
C THR A 714 18.66 28.19 20.11
N LYS A 715 18.56 29.39 20.70
CA LYS A 715 18.73 30.67 19.99
C LYS A 715 20.19 30.98 19.66
N GLY A 716 21.13 30.43 20.42
CA GLY A 716 22.55 30.42 20.07
C GLY A 716 22.82 29.59 18.81
N ASP A 717 22.22 28.40 18.73
CA ASP A 717 22.35 27.54 17.54
C ASP A 717 21.82 28.21 16.26
N VAL A 718 20.73 29.00 16.36
CA VAL A 718 20.18 29.76 15.23
C VAL A 718 21.16 30.83 14.72
N TYR A 719 21.90 31.48 15.61
CA TYR A 719 22.96 32.42 15.23
C TYR A 719 24.11 31.68 14.52
N SER A 720 24.57 30.57 15.11
CA SER A 720 25.66 29.75 14.54
C SER A 720 25.30 29.24 13.14
N PHE A 721 24.04 28.85 12.93
CA PHE A 721 23.53 28.44 11.62
C PHE A 721 23.63 29.56 10.57
N ALA A 722 23.35 30.82 10.94
CA ALA A 722 23.46 31.95 10.03
C ALA A 722 24.89 32.18 9.54
N VAL A 723 25.88 31.95 10.42
CA VAL A 723 27.31 32.03 10.07
C VAL A 723 27.70 30.91 9.11
N VAL A 724 27.23 29.67 9.34
CA VAL A 724 27.44 28.55 8.40
C VAL A 724 26.80 28.82 7.03
N LEU A 725 25.60 29.41 7.01
CA LEU A 725 24.92 29.79 5.77
C LEU A 725 25.67 30.90 5.00
N GLN A 726 26.30 31.82 5.73
CA GLN A 726 27.19 32.82 5.13
C GLN A 726 28.43 32.15 4.52
N GLU A 727 29.09 31.20 5.18
CA GLU A 727 30.23 30.46 4.63
C GLU A 727 29.86 29.69 3.34
N ILE A 728 28.69 29.05 3.29
CA ILE A 728 28.23 28.33 2.10
C ILE A 728 27.99 29.29 0.91
N THR A 729 27.35 30.43 1.18
CA THR A 729 27.00 31.40 0.13
C THR A 729 28.22 32.14 -0.41
N SER A 730 29.09 32.60 0.48
CA SER A 730 30.31 33.35 0.16
C SER A 730 31.49 32.48 -0.27
N ARG A 731 31.48 31.18 0.08
CA ARG A 731 32.62 30.26 -0.06
C ARG A 731 33.92 30.82 0.55
N SER A 732 33.78 31.50 1.69
CA SER A 732 34.86 32.15 2.41
C SER A 732 34.89 31.63 3.86
N ILE A 733 35.98 31.88 4.58
CA ILE A 733 35.95 31.66 6.04
C ILE A 733 35.01 32.69 6.70
N PRO A 734 34.46 32.41 7.90
CA PRO A 734 33.59 33.37 8.59
C PRO A 734 34.30 34.70 8.82
N PHE A 735 33.58 35.81 8.59
CA PHE A 735 34.09 37.18 8.79
C PHE A 735 35.31 37.55 7.93
N GLU A 736 35.55 36.84 6.83
CA GLU A 736 36.54 37.25 5.82
C GLU A 736 36.09 38.57 5.18
N CYS A 737 36.81 39.65 5.46
CA CYS A 737 36.49 41.00 4.98
C CYS A 737 37.65 41.52 4.14
N GLU A 738 37.38 41.91 2.89
CA GLU A 738 38.40 42.38 1.94
C GLU A 738 39.14 43.66 2.39
N ARG A 739 38.69 44.33 3.47
CA ARG A 739 39.14 45.67 3.87
C ARG A 739 40.02 45.71 5.14
N GLU A 740 39.97 44.71 6.03
CA GLU A 740 40.81 44.62 7.23
C GLU A 740 41.11 43.14 7.59
N LEU A 741 42.40 42.77 7.66
CA LEU A 741 42.86 41.48 8.20
C LEU A 741 42.79 41.51 9.73
N LEU A 742 41.64 41.15 10.29
CA LEU A 742 41.44 41.04 11.73
C LEU A 742 41.79 39.64 12.23
N THR A 743 42.45 39.56 13.38
CA THR A 743 42.69 38.29 14.06
C THR A 743 41.38 37.75 14.68
N PRO A 744 41.23 36.42 14.86
CA PRO A 744 40.04 35.84 15.49
C PRO A 744 39.70 36.45 16.85
N LYS A 745 40.72 36.83 17.64
CA LYS A 745 40.55 37.51 18.94
C LYS A 745 39.92 38.89 18.79
N GLU A 746 40.36 39.68 17.82
CA GLU A 746 39.80 41.01 17.54
C GLU A 746 38.36 40.90 17.04
N ILE A 747 38.05 39.90 16.21
CA ILE A 747 36.69 39.62 15.73
C ILE A 747 35.78 39.30 16.90
N VAL A 748 36.18 38.37 17.78
CA VAL A 748 35.40 38.01 18.98
C VAL A 748 35.21 39.22 19.90
N MET A 749 36.21 40.08 20.04
CA MET A 749 36.07 41.31 20.84
C MET A 749 35.09 42.29 20.20
N LYS A 750 35.16 42.51 18.88
CA LYS A 750 34.20 43.32 18.13
C LYS A 750 32.77 42.75 18.25
N LEU A 751 32.59 41.43 18.15
CA LEU A 751 31.29 40.77 18.35
C LEU A 751 30.68 41.04 19.74
N LYS A 752 31.52 41.16 20.77
CA LYS A 752 31.06 41.46 22.14
C LYS A 752 30.64 42.92 22.32
N THR A 753 31.37 43.89 21.76
CA THR A 753 31.29 45.30 22.22
C THR A 753 30.88 46.32 21.15
N SER A 754 30.80 45.95 19.87
CA SER A 754 30.51 46.89 18.77
C SER A 754 29.09 47.46 18.79
N ASN A 755 28.97 48.73 18.39
CA ASN A 755 27.69 49.40 18.13
C ASN A 755 27.86 50.33 16.89
N PRO A 756 27.22 50.07 15.74
CA PRO A 756 26.26 48.99 15.48
C PRO A 756 26.89 47.59 15.57
N PRO A 757 26.09 46.53 15.81
CA PRO A 757 26.61 45.18 16.00
C PRO A 757 27.43 44.68 14.80
N PHE A 758 28.63 44.18 15.06
CA PHE A 758 29.52 43.59 14.05
C PHE A 758 28.93 42.27 13.55
N ARG A 759 28.85 42.10 12.22
CA ARG A 759 28.28 40.92 11.54
C ARG A 759 29.11 40.57 10.30
N PRO A 760 29.11 39.30 9.85
CA PRO A 760 29.75 38.91 8.61
C PRO A 760 29.26 39.74 7.41
N GLU A 761 30.16 40.06 6.48
CA GLU A 761 29.79 40.69 5.22
C GLU A 761 29.16 39.67 4.28
N LEU A 762 28.11 40.07 3.57
CA LEU A 762 27.43 39.24 2.57
C LEU A 762 27.89 39.67 1.18
N ASN A 763 28.15 38.71 0.30
CA ASN A 763 28.53 38.98 -1.08
C ASN A 763 27.38 39.71 -1.82
N LYS A 764 27.71 40.65 -2.71
CA LYS A 764 26.76 41.41 -3.55
C LYS A 764 25.90 40.51 -4.44
N ASP A 765 26.37 39.30 -4.74
CA ASP A 765 25.65 38.30 -5.55
C ASP A 765 24.65 37.44 -4.74
N CYS A 766 24.50 37.70 -3.44
CA CYS A 766 23.54 36.98 -2.60
C CYS A 766 22.09 37.40 -2.90
N GLU A 767 21.18 36.43 -2.97
CA GLU A 767 19.75 36.69 -3.16
C GLU A 767 19.16 37.53 -2.01
N PRO A 768 18.38 38.59 -2.28
CA PRO A 768 17.90 39.52 -1.25
C PRO A 768 17.09 38.87 -0.11
N GLU A 769 16.35 37.81 -0.45
CA GLU A 769 15.49 37.10 0.50
C GLU A 769 16.29 36.16 1.40
N MET A 770 17.37 35.58 0.88
CA MET A 770 18.38 34.81 1.63
C MET A 770 19.18 35.71 2.57
N GLU A 771 19.59 36.89 2.08
CA GLU A 771 20.22 37.93 2.90
C GLU A 771 19.30 38.38 4.05
N ALA A 772 18.01 38.60 3.79
CA ALA A 772 17.04 38.98 4.82
C ALA A 772 16.85 37.87 5.88
N LEU A 773 16.92 36.59 5.47
CA LEU A 773 16.85 35.46 6.39
C LEU A 773 18.11 35.36 7.27
N MET A 774 19.30 35.44 6.69
CA MET A 774 20.57 35.47 7.45
C MET A 774 20.58 36.62 8.45
N LYS A 775 20.12 37.81 8.02
CA LYS A 775 19.99 38.99 8.89
C LYS A 775 19.06 38.80 10.08
N GLN A 776 17.97 38.06 9.90
CA GLN A 776 17.06 37.73 10.99
C GLN A 776 17.64 36.66 11.93
N CYS A 777 18.37 35.67 11.41
CA CYS A 777 18.92 34.57 12.20
C CYS A 777 20.06 35.03 13.12
N TRP A 778 20.88 35.99 12.70
CA TRP A 778 21.97 36.55 13.53
C TRP A 778 21.61 37.86 14.26
N HIS A 779 20.31 38.12 14.49
CA HIS A 779 19.86 39.34 15.17
C HIS A 779 20.49 39.51 16.57
N GLU A 780 20.76 40.75 17.00
CA GLU A 780 21.43 41.03 18.28
C GLU A 780 20.60 40.56 19.48
N ASP A 781 19.29 40.86 19.49
CA ASP A 781 18.35 40.29 20.44
C ASP A 781 18.02 38.82 20.08
N PRO A 782 18.28 37.85 20.99
CA PRO A 782 17.95 36.43 20.77
C PRO A 782 16.46 36.15 20.59
N SER A 783 15.57 36.96 21.18
CA SER A 783 14.12 36.73 21.10
C SER A 783 13.56 37.01 19.71
N SER A 784 14.18 37.95 19.00
CA SER A 784 13.85 38.32 17.62
C SER A 784 14.32 37.30 16.56
N ARG A 785 15.17 36.34 16.93
CA ARG A 785 15.63 35.28 16.02
C ARG A 785 14.51 34.24 15.80
N PRO A 786 14.31 33.73 14.57
CA PRO A 786 13.28 32.72 14.28
C PRO A 786 13.58 31.36 14.95
N THR A 787 12.62 30.43 14.90
CA THR A 787 12.86 29.00 15.23
C THR A 787 13.32 28.25 13.98
N PHE A 788 13.94 27.07 14.13
CA PHE A 788 14.34 26.24 12.98
C PHE A 788 13.14 25.85 12.09
N ASP A 789 11.93 25.68 12.64
CA ASP A 789 10.71 25.44 11.85
C ASP A 789 10.29 26.65 11.00
N ASN A 790 10.42 27.87 11.55
CA ASN A 790 10.17 29.10 10.80
C ASN A 790 11.24 29.32 9.72
N ILE A 791 12.51 29.02 9.99
CA ILE A 791 13.61 29.10 9.02
C ILE A 791 13.35 28.13 7.86
N LYS A 792 13.00 26.87 8.17
CA LYS A 792 12.61 25.86 7.18
C LYS A 792 11.49 26.34 6.25
N SER A 793 10.41 26.90 6.82
CA SER A 793 9.27 27.41 6.05
C SER A 793 9.65 28.56 5.10
N ARG A 794 10.56 29.45 5.54
CA ARG A 794 11.05 30.56 4.71
C ARG A 794 11.94 30.08 3.56
N LEU A 795 12.85 29.15 3.81
CA LEU A 795 13.73 28.60 2.77
C LEU A 795 12.94 27.87 1.67
N VAL A 796 11.94 27.08 2.04
CA VAL A 796 11.02 26.43 1.07
C VAL A 796 10.32 27.46 0.17
N THR A 797 10.03 28.65 0.69
CA THR A 797 9.35 29.72 -0.07
C THR A 797 10.32 30.41 -1.02
N ILE A 798 11.55 30.68 -0.59
CA ILE A 798 12.63 31.27 -1.41
C ILE A 798 12.91 30.39 -2.63
N PHE A 799 13.01 29.06 -2.43
CA PHE A 799 13.37 28.14 -3.52
C PHE A 799 12.21 27.69 -4.42
N LYS A 800 10.94 27.92 -4.02
CA LYS A 800 9.75 27.48 -4.79
C LYS A 800 9.55 28.21 -6.12
N TRP A 801 10.02 29.45 -6.27
CA TRP A 801 9.71 30.26 -7.45
C TRP A 801 10.50 29.87 -8.70
N VAL A 802 11.65 29.21 -8.56
CA VAL A 802 12.49 28.80 -9.70
C VAL A 802 11.92 27.55 -10.41
N SER A 803 11.34 26.60 -9.66
CA SER A 803 10.70 25.40 -10.23
C SER A 803 9.41 25.72 -10.97
N VAL A 804 8.64 26.71 -10.51
CA VAL A 804 7.40 27.17 -11.17
C VAL A 804 7.72 27.92 -12.46
N PHE A 805 8.82 28.69 -12.49
CA PHE A 805 9.26 29.41 -13.67
C PHE A 805 9.73 28.47 -14.80
N PHE A 806 10.41 27.37 -14.45
CA PHE A 806 10.85 26.35 -15.40
C PHE A 806 9.66 25.51 -15.94
N HIS A 807 8.71 25.16 -15.06
CA HIS A 807 7.48 24.48 -15.49
C HIS A 807 6.60 25.35 -16.39
N LEU A 808 6.52 26.66 -16.13
CA LEU A 808 5.77 27.58 -16.99
C LEU A 808 6.43 27.79 -18.37
N MET A 809 7.76 27.73 -18.47
CA MET A 809 8.46 27.74 -19.76
C MET A 809 8.17 26.47 -20.59
N VAL A 810 8.17 25.29 -19.97
CA VAL A 810 7.91 24.01 -20.65
C VAL A 810 6.45 23.92 -21.12
N ILE A 811 5.49 24.33 -20.27
CA ILE A 811 4.07 24.38 -20.63
C ILE A 811 3.80 25.42 -21.75
N GLY A 812 4.58 26.52 -21.78
CA GLY A 812 4.52 27.51 -22.84
C GLY A 812 5.05 27.01 -24.19
N ALA A 813 6.15 26.24 -24.18
CA ALA A 813 6.75 25.65 -25.38
C ALA A 813 5.86 24.56 -25.99
N GLU A 814 5.27 23.69 -25.18
CA GLU A 814 4.37 22.61 -25.65
C GLU A 814 3.04 23.14 -26.21
N ARG A 815 2.51 24.26 -25.67
CA ARG A 815 1.32 24.92 -26.24
C ARG A 815 1.60 25.59 -27.58
N TYR A 816 2.79 26.14 -27.79
CA TYR A 816 3.14 26.78 -29.07
C TYR A 816 3.37 25.73 -30.17
N GLN A 817 3.88 24.55 -29.81
CA GLN A 817 4.11 23.44 -30.75
C GLN A 817 2.79 22.75 -31.19
N ARG A 818 1.76 22.70 -30.31
CA ARG A 818 0.41 22.23 -30.71
C ARG A 818 -0.33 23.18 -31.64
N ILE A 819 -0.19 24.50 -31.46
CA ILE A 819 -0.85 25.48 -32.34
C ILE A 819 -0.25 25.46 -33.76
N ILE A 820 1.03 25.12 -33.90
CA ILE A 820 1.68 24.98 -35.23
C ILE A 820 1.30 23.63 -35.90
N CYS A 821 1.07 22.56 -35.14
CA CYS A 821 0.66 21.27 -35.70
C CYS A 821 -0.81 21.21 -36.13
N ASP A 822 -1.73 21.87 -35.41
CA ASP A 822 -3.17 21.82 -35.75
C ASP A 822 -3.51 22.60 -37.04
N ASN A 823 -2.69 23.58 -37.44
CA ASN A 823 -2.88 24.34 -38.68
C ASN A 823 -2.15 23.77 -39.91
N CYS A 824 -1.42 22.65 -39.79
CA CYS A 824 -0.69 22.03 -40.91
C CYS A 824 -1.38 20.79 -41.53
N SER A 825 -2.56 20.40 -41.03
CA SER A 825 -3.27 19.21 -41.55
C SER A 825 -4.31 19.50 -42.66
N GLU A 826 -4.52 20.78 -43.02
CA GLU A 826 -5.39 21.20 -44.14
C GLU A 826 -4.64 22.05 -45.19
N MET A 827 -3.56 21.52 -45.78
CA MET A 827 -3.04 22.10 -47.03
C MET A 827 -2.76 21.01 -48.07
N ASN A 828 -3.68 20.91 -49.03
CA ASN A 828 -3.57 20.11 -50.24
C ASN A 828 -2.50 20.66 -51.20
N GLU A 829 -1.90 19.76 -51.97
CA GLU A 829 -0.90 20.02 -53.01
C GLU A 829 -1.37 21.07 -54.04
N ARG A 830 -0.74 22.24 -54.03
CA ARG A 830 -0.37 23.14 -55.15
C ARG A 830 -0.37 24.58 -54.63
N VAL A 831 0.56 25.38 -55.14
CA VAL A 831 0.80 26.82 -54.82
C VAL A 831 1.79 27.07 -53.68
N ALA A 832 3.03 26.59 -53.86
CA ALA A 832 4.20 27.09 -53.17
C ALA A 832 5.08 27.91 -54.12
N SER A 833 4.57 29.04 -54.65
CA SER A 833 5.41 30.03 -55.35
C SER A 833 4.64 31.30 -55.75
N THR A 834 3.99 32.01 -54.82
CA THR A 834 3.66 33.46 -54.92
C THR A 834 2.69 33.85 -53.81
N CYS A 835 3.20 34.30 -52.67
CA CYS A 835 2.52 35.31 -51.86
C CYS A 835 3.46 35.84 -50.78
N SER A 836 4.46 36.60 -51.22
CA SER A 836 5.02 37.65 -50.39
C SER A 836 4.25 38.92 -50.70
N ILE A 837 3.81 39.63 -49.66
CA ILE A 837 3.25 41.00 -49.73
C ILE A 837 1.81 41.06 -50.28
N ALA A 838 0.82 40.73 -49.44
CA ALA A 838 -0.47 41.43 -49.34
C ALA A 838 -1.53 40.55 -48.65
N LEU A 839 -1.42 40.36 -47.33
CA LEU A 839 -2.56 40.04 -46.47
C LEU A 839 -2.29 40.55 -45.04
N CYS A 840 -1.75 41.77 -44.98
CA CYS A 840 -1.43 42.51 -43.75
C CYS A 840 -2.57 43.43 -43.27
N HIS A 841 -3.82 43.21 -43.71
CA HIS A 841 -4.92 44.12 -43.36
C HIS A 841 -6.22 43.40 -43.04
N LEU A 842 -6.22 42.54 -42.01
CA LEU A 842 -7.39 42.25 -41.17
C LEU A 842 -6.98 41.31 -40.02
N SER A 843 -6.82 41.88 -38.81
CA SER A 843 -6.97 41.29 -37.45
C SER A 843 -5.91 41.87 -36.49
N PHE A 844 -6.23 43.02 -35.92
CA PHE A 844 -5.34 43.93 -35.17
C PHE A 844 -5.29 43.65 -33.64
N ASP A 845 -5.44 42.40 -33.20
CA ASP A 845 -5.46 42.04 -31.75
C ASP A 845 -4.39 41.01 -31.32
N CYS A 846 -3.49 40.57 -32.20
CA CYS A 846 -2.44 39.61 -31.86
C CYS A 846 -1.04 40.21 -31.57
N ASP A 847 -0.81 41.50 -31.82
CA ASP A 847 0.55 42.09 -31.74
C ASP A 847 0.98 42.58 -30.35
N ILE A 848 0.05 42.74 -29.40
CA ILE A 848 0.37 43.26 -28.05
C ILE A 848 1.02 42.17 -27.16
N HIS A 849 0.68 40.89 -27.36
CA HIS A 849 1.23 39.80 -26.57
C HIS A 849 2.62 39.34 -27.04
N TYR A 850 2.89 39.43 -28.35
CA TYR A 850 4.17 39.03 -28.92
C TYR A 850 5.28 40.06 -28.65
N THR A 851 4.95 41.36 -28.69
CA THR A 851 5.86 42.43 -28.31
C THR A 851 6.15 42.45 -26.80
N ALA A 852 5.16 42.18 -25.94
CA ALA A 852 5.38 42.02 -24.49
C ALA A 852 6.32 40.83 -24.18
N TYR A 853 6.19 39.73 -24.92
CA TYR A 853 7.04 38.55 -24.77
C TYR A 853 8.50 38.82 -25.20
N LEU A 854 8.71 39.50 -26.33
CA LEU A 854 10.04 39.86 -26.82
C LEU A 854 10.73 40.94 -25.97
N ILE A 855 9.98 41.87 -25.39
CA ILE A 855 10.51 42.89 -24.47
C ILE A 855 10.92 42.24 -23.13
N MET A 856 10.10 41.32 -22.60
CA MET A 856 10.43 40.58 -21.37
C MET A 856 11.63 39.64 -21.57
N ALA A 857 11.71 38.96 -22.72
CA ALA A 857 12.86 38.13 -23.09
C ALA A 857 14.13 38.96 -23.30
N SER A 858 14.03 40.17 -23.89
CA SER A 858 15.18 41.07 -24.10
C SER A 858 15.67 41.72 -22.79
N ILE A 859 14.78 42.03 -21.85
CA ILE A 859 15.15 42.52 -20.50
C ILE A 859 15.80 41.40 -19.66
N ALA A 860 15.37 40.16 -19.84
CA ALA A 860 15.99 38.98 -19.23
C ALA A 860 17.39 38.70 -19.81
N PHE A 861 17.56 38.84 -21.13
CA PHE A 861 18.86 38.68 -21.80
C PHE A 861 19.83 39.83 -21.49
N SER A 862 19.35 41.08 -21.38
CA SER A 862 20.21 42.23 -21.11
C SER A 862 20.77 42.26 -19.68
N LYS A 863 20.14 41.56 -18.73
CA LYS A 863 20.63 41.44 -17.34
C LYS A 863 21.68 40.35 -17.14
N PHE A 864 21.78 39.37 -18.05
CA PHE A 864 22.73 38.25 -17.94
C PHE A 864 24.00 38.41 -18.82
N GLY A 865 24.03 39.39 -19.73
CA GLY A 865 25.05 39.53 -20.77
C GLY A 865 26.27 40.44 -20.48
N MET A 866 26.62 40.74 -19.23
CA MET A 866 27.85 41.50 -18.92
C MET A 866 28.61 40.92 -17.73
N LEU A 867 29.55 40.02 -18.02
CA LEU A 867 30.85 39.90 -17.32
C LEU A 867 31.79 39.06 -18.21
N GLN A 868 32.78 39.73 -18.78
CA GLN A 868 33.72 39.24 -19.79
C GLN A 868 34.90 38.43 -19.21
N LEU A 869 35.27 37.37 -19.95
CA LEU A 869 36.62 36.99 -20.43
C LEU A 869 37.87 37.22 -19.56
N GLY A 870 38.65 36.13 -19.37
CA GLY A 870 40.07 36.19 -19.04
C GLY A 870 40.81 34.86 -18.83
N THR A 871 41.11 34.12 -19.91
CA THR A 871 42.24 33.14 -20.12
C THR A 871 42.39 31.92 -19.17
N LYS A 872 42.68 30.66 -19.56
CA LYS A 872 43.59 30.11 -20.58
C LYS A 872 43.28 28.59 -20.78
N ASN A 873 43.35 28.11 -22.02
CA ASN A 873 43.11 26.71 -22.42
C ASN A 873 44.18 25.73 -21.90
N MET A 874 43.76 24.60 -21.31
CA MET A 874 44.34 23.28 -21.53
C MET A 874 43.29 22.15 -21.41
N ASN A 875 43.18 21.38 -22.49
CA ASN A 875 42.73 19.99 -22.65
C ASN A 875 41.42 19.52 -21.98
N LEU A 876 40.31 20.16 -22.36
CA LEU A 876 38.94 19.69 -22.13
C LEU A 876 38.68 18.27 -22.67
N MET A 877 39.27 17.91 -23.82
CA MET A 877 39.00 16.62 -24.48
C MET A 877 39.64 15.43 -23.72
N ASP A 878 40.87 15.58 -23.23
CA ASP A 878 41.56 14.52 -22.47
C ASP A 878 40.91 14.30 -21.10
N ASN A 879 40.44 15.39 -20.46
CA ASN A 879 39.72 15.31 -19.20
C ASN A 879 38.33 14.68 -19.39
N LEU A 880 37.66 14.93 -20.52
CA LEU A 880 36.40 14.29 -20.87
C LEU A 880 36.59 12.81 -21.18
N LEU A 881 37.62 12.41 -21.93
CA LEU A 881 37.94 11.01 -22.21
C LEU A 881 38.29 10.23 -20.94
N MET A 882 39.15 10.79 -20.08
CA MET A 882 39.51 10.17 -18.81
C MET A 882 38.30 10.07 -17.86
N ARG A 883 37.44 11.09 -17.83
CA ARG A 883 36.18 11.03 -17.07
C ARG A 883 35.21 10.00 -17.65
N MET A 884 35.05 9.92 -18.97
CA MET A 884 34.18 8.93 -19.61
C MET A 884 34.65 7.51 -19.34
N GLU A 885 35.96 7.25 -19.39
CA GLU A 885 36.54 5.94 -19.07
C GLU A 885 36.36 5.59 -17.58
N GLN A 886 36.52 6.57 -16.69
CA GLN A 886 36.28 6.40 -15.26
C GLN A 886 34.79 6.23 -14.93
N TYR A 887 33.89 6.90 -15.67
CA TYR A 887 32.45 6.68 -15.59
C TYR A 887 32.06 5.30 -16.10
N ALA A 888 32.65 4.83 -17.21
CA ALA A 888 32.42 3.49 -17.74
C ALA A 888 32.84 2.42 -16.73
N ASN A 889 34.04 2.51 -16.16
CA ASN A 889 34.52 1.57 -15.15
C ASN A 889 33.69 1.58 -13.85
N ASN A 890 33.25 2.77 -13.40
CA ASN A 890 32.37 2.88 -12.23
C ASN A 890 30.97 2.33 -12.51
N LEU A 891 30.43 2.55 -13.71
CA LEU A 891 29.16 1.94 -14.12
C LEU A 891 29.30 0.43 -14.20
N GLU A 892 30.38 -0.09 -14.76
CA GLU A 892 30.63 -1.53 -14.81
C GLU A 892 30.65 -2.15 -13.41
N HIS A 893 31.31 -1.51 -12.43
CA HIS A 893 31.33 -1.98 -11.05
C HIS A 893 29.94 -1.88 -10.39
N LEU A 894 29.20 -0.79 -10.62
CA LEU A 894 27.87 -0.60 -10.03
C LEU A 894 26.83 -1.55 -10.65
N VAL A 895 26.93 -1.79 -11.95
CA VAL A 895 26.14 -2.79 -12.68
C VAL A 895 26.51 -4.17 -12.19
N ALA A 896 27.79 -4.49 -11.98
CA ALA A 896 28.22 -5.77 -11.42
C ALA A 896 27.64 -6.00 -10.00
N ASP A 897 27.70 -4.99 -9.13
CA ASP A 897 27.15 -5.07 -7.77
C ASP A 897 25.62 -5.20 -7.75
N ARG A 898 24.91 -4.41 -8.58
CA ARG A 898 23.45 -4.52 -8.75
C ARG A 898 23.03 -5.85 -9.34
N THR A 899 23.79 -6.35 -10.32
CA THR A 899 23.54 -7.65 -10.95
C THR A 899 23.79 -8.76 -9.94
N ALA A 900 24.83 -8.66 -9.10
CA ALA A 900 25.07 -9.63 -8.02
C ALA A 900 23.93 -9.64 -6.98
N GLN A 901 23.43 -8.48 -6.57
CA GLN A 901 22.28 -8.38 -5.67
C GLN A 901 21.00 -8.94 -6.29
N LEU A 902 20.74 -8.65 -7.56
CA LEU A 902 19.58 -9.17 -8.28
C LEU A 902 19.65 -10.69 -8.45
N ILE A 903 20.82 -11.24 -8.80
CA ILE A 903 21.05 -12.69 -8.86
C ILE A 903 20.82 -13.32 -7.48
N GLN A 904 21.26 -12.67 -6.39
CA GLN A 904 21.05 -13.18 -5.04
C GLN A 904 19.57 -13.20 -4.65
N GLU A 905 18.80 -12.16 -4.98
CA GLU A 905 17.36 -12.12 -4.72
C GLU A 905 16.58 -13.09 -5.62
N GLN A 906 16.98 -13.25 -6.89
CA GLN A 906 16.41 -14.27 -7.78
C GLN A 906 16.65 -15.68 -7.25
N ARG A 907 17.85 -15.98 -6.75
CA ARG A 907 18.17 -17.28 -6.13
C ARG A 907 17.29 -17.57 -4.90
N LYS A 908 17.12 -16.61 -4.00
CA LYS A 908 16.24 -16.78 -2.82
C LYS A 908 14.78 -17.03 -3.23
N THR A 909 14.29 -16.29 -4.22
CA THR A 909 12.93 -16.46 -4.74
C THR A 909 12.76 -17.84 -5.39
N GLU A 910 13.76 -18.29 -6.14
CA GLU A 910 13.79 -19.61 -6.77
C GLU A 910 13.83 -20.74 -5.74
N GLU A 911 14.66 -20.63 -4.71
CA GLU A 911 14.74 -21.59 -3.60
C GLU A 911 13.38 -21.73 -2.89
N LEU A 912 12.70 -20.63 -2.61
CA LEU A 912 11.37 -20.65 -1.97
C LEU A 912 10.29 -21.27 -2.88
N LEU A 913 10.33 -20.99 -4.19
CA LEU A 913 9.35 -21.54 -5.13
C LEU A 913 9.51 -23.06 -5.27
N LEU A 914 10.76 -23.55 -5.29
CA LEU A 914 11.09 -24.98 -5.36
C LEU A 914 10.75 -25.75 -4.08
N GLN A 915 10.55 -25.06 -2.95
CA GLN A 915 10.05 -25.68 -1.71
C GLN A 915 8.55 -25.97 -1.75
N ILE A 916 7.79 -25.30 -2.63
CA ILE A 916 6.32 -25.38 -2.68
C ILE A 916 5.85 -26.20 -3.89
N LEU A 917 6.57 -26.13 -5.01
CA LEU A 917 6.20 -26.78 -6.26
C LEU A 917 7.36 -27.61 -6.82
N PRO A 918 7.06 -28.72 -7.52
CA PRO A 918 8.10 -29.45 -8.21
C PRO A 918 8.81 -28.59 -9.25
N LYS A 919 10.11 -28.79 -9.43
CA LYS A 919 10.96 -27.99 -10.32
C LYS A 919 10.40 -27.84 -11.74
N SER A 920 9.94 -28.94 -12.34
CA SER A 920 9.35 -28.95 -13.68
C SER A 920 8.10 -28.06 -13.80
N ILE A 921 7.31 -27.97 -12.75
CA ILE A 921 6.08 -27.18 -12.66
C ILE A 921 6.39 -25.72 -12.34
N ALA A 922 7.31 -25.49 -11.39
CA ALA A 922 7.81 -24.17 -11.05
C ALA A 922 8.40 -23.46 -12.27
N ASP A 923 9.18 -24.16 -13.09
CA ASP A 923 9.79 -23.60 -14.31
C ASP A 923 8.74 -23.26 -15.37
N GLN A 924 7.66 -24.04 -15.51
CA GLN A 924 6.54 -23.71 -16.41
C GLN A 924 5.78 -22.45 -15.95
N LEU A 925 5.54 -22.32 -14.65
CA LEU A 925 4.88 -21.14 -14.08
C LEU A 925 5.75 -19.88 -14.18
N LYS A 926 7.07 -20.00 -13.98
CA LYS A 926 8.03 -18.90 -14.22
C LYS A 926 7.97 -18.39 -15.66
N LEU A 927 7.70 -19.27 -16.63
CA LEU A 927 7.53 -18.95 -18.04
C LEU A 927 6.13 -18.42 -18.40
N GLY A 928 5.25 -18.21 -17.42
CA GLY A 928 3.88 -17.73 -17.62
C GLY A 928 2.96 -18.73 -18.32
N ARG A 929 3.31 -20.02 -18.36
CA ARG A 929 2.52 -21.08 -19.00
C ARG A 929 1.51 -21.65 -17.99
N SER A 930 0.30 -21.98 -18.45
CA SER A 930 -0.63 -22.78 -17.67
C SER A 930 -0.07 -24.20 -17.51
N VAL A 931 -0.22 -24.76 -16.31
CA VAL A 931 0.15 -26.14 -16.02
C VAL A 931 -1.10 -26.99 -16.18
N GLU A 932 -1.20 -27.69 -17.30
CA GLU A 932 -2.31 -28.60 -17.57
C GLU A 932 -2.20 -29.87 -16.69
N PRO A 933 -3.32 -30.44 -16.21
CA PRO A 933 -3.31 -31.72 -15.51
C PRO A 933 -2.74 -32.85 -16.39
N GLU A 934 -1.81 -33.64 -15.85
CA GLU A 934 -1.22 -34.80 -16.53
C GLU A 934 -1.75 -36.11 -15.95
N CYS A 935 -2.06 -37.08 -16.83
CA CYS A 935 -2.43 -38.44 -16.43
C CYS A 935 -1.20 -39.36 -16.38
N TYR A 936 -0.96 -40.01 -15.25
CA TYR A 936 0.10 -40.98 -15.04
C TYR A 936 -0.51 -42.39 -14.99
N ASP A 937 0.02 -43.29 -15.83
CA ASP A 937 -0.53 -44.64 -16.02
C ASP A 937 -0.33 -45.53 -14.80
N CYS A 938 0.82 -45.40 -14.13
CA CYS A 938 1.12 -46.09 -12.88
C CYS A 938 2.05 -45.24 -12.03
N VAL A 939 1.68 -45.03 -10.78
CA VAL A 939 2.50 -44.43 -9.73
C VAL A 939 2.31 -45.21 -8.45
N THR A 940 3.26 -45.14 -7.51
CA THR A 940 3.08 -45.73 -6.17
C THR A 940 2.92 -44.63 -5.14
N ILE A 941 1.85 -44.73 -4.34
CA ILE A 941 1.51 -43.77 -3.30
C ILE A 941 1.71 -44.42 -1.94
N TYR A 942 2.40 -43.68 -1.07
CA TYR A 942 2.58 -43.93 0.35
C TYR A 942 1.61 -43.06 1.14
N PHE A 943 0.91 -43.69 2.09
CA PHE A 943 0.18 -43.01 3.16
C PHE A 943 0.67 -43.53 4.50
N SER A 944 0.88 -42.62 5.46
CA SER A 944 1.03 -43.00 6.86
C SER A 944 0.18 -42.17 7.78
N ASP A 945 -0.19 -42.77 8.91
CA ASP A 945 -0.98 -42.18 9.99
C ASP A 945 -0.34 -42.45 11.35
N ILE A 946 -0.59 -41.57 12.33
CA ILE A 946 -0.07 -41.70 13.69
C ILE A 946 -1.11 -42.39 14.58
N VAL A 947 -0.80 -43.61 15.02
CA VAL A 947 -1.72 -44.39 15.85
C VAL A 947 -1.96 -43.71 17.19
N GLY A 948 -3.22 -43.33 17.45
CA GLY A 948 -3.63 -42.72 18.71
C GLY A 948 -3.35 -41.22 18.80
N PHE A 949 -3.10 -40.56 17.67
CA PHE A 949 -2.84 -39.11 17.63
C PHE A 949 -3.91 -38.27 18.32
N THR A 950 -5.20 -38.57 18.12
CA THR A 950 -6.30 -37.82 18.77
C THR A 950 -6.21 -37.84 20.30
N ALA A 951 -5.81 -38.98 20.89
CA ALA A 951 -5.63 -39.07 22.35
C ALA A 951 -4.34 -38.37 22.81
N LEU A 952 -3.29 -38.44 21.99
CA LEU A 952 -2.02 -37.77 22.24
C LEU A 952 -2.16 -36.24 22.18
N SER A 953 -2.91 -35.72 21.21
CA SER A 953 -3.17 -34.29 21.03
C SER A 953 -4.12 -33.73 22.09
N ALA A 954 -5.16 -34.48 22.48
CA ALA A 954 -6.06 -34.10 23.55
C ALA A 954 -5.38 -33.99 24.93
N SER A 955 -4.26 -34.71 25.12
CA SER A 955 -3.52 -34.74 26.39
C SER A 955 -2.21 -33.94 26.37
N SER A 956 -1.89 -33.26 25.27
CA SER A 956 -0.71 -32.40 25.10
C SER A 956 -1.12 -30.94 24.90
N SER A 957 -0.26 -29.97 25.21
CA SER A 957 -0.57 -28.57 24.87
C SER A 957 -0.49 -28.38 23.33
N PRO A 958 -1.27 -27.44 22.75
CA PRO A 958 -1.20 -27.17 21.32
C PRO A 958 0.22 -26.84 20.82
N LEU A 959 1.01 -26.14 21.65
CA LEU A 959 2.40 -25.82 21.34
C LEU A 959 3.29 -27.08 21.30
N ASP A 960 3.12 -27.99 22.26
CA ASP A 960 3.86 -29.26 22.30
C ASP A 960 3.51 -30.17 21.11
N VAL A 961 2.24 -30.19 20.69
CA VAL A 961 1.80 -30.94 19.50
C VAL A 961 2.47 -30.40 18.23
N VAL A 962 2.54 -29.07 18.07
CA VAL A 962 3.20 -28.44 16.91
C VAL A 962 4.71 -28.75 16.91
N VAL A 963 5.38 -28.64 18.07
CA VAL A 963 6.81 -28.96 18.18
C VAL A 963 7.08 -30.44 17.84
N MET A 964 6.24 -31.35 18.33
CA MET A 964 6.36 -32.78 18.04
C MET A 964 6.15 -33.09 16.55
N LEU A 965 5.12 -32.53 15.92
CA LEU A 965 4.85 -32.72 14.49
C LEU A 965 6.00 -32.15 13.65
N ASN A 966 6.56 -31.00 14.02
CA ASN A 966 7.69 -30.41 13.32
C ASN A 966 8.95 -31.29 13.43
N ASP A 967 9.26 -31.81 14.62
CA ASP A 967 10.37 -32.75 14.81
C ASP A 967 10.18 -34.04 13.98
N LEU A 968 8.95 -34.56 13.94
CA LEU A 968 8.59 -35.76 13.17
C LEU A 968 8.76 -35.54 11.67
N TYR A 969 8.16 -34.47 11.14
CA TYR A 969 8.25 -34.16 9.71
C TYR A 969 9.66 -33.76 9.28
N THR A 970 10.46 -33.14 10.16
CA THR A 970 11.89 -32.91 9.89
C THR A 970 12.65 -34.23 9.72
N ALA A 971 12.36 -35.23 10.56
CA ALA A 971 12.96 -36.56 10.42
C ALA A 971 12.52 -37.25 9.12
N PHE A 972 11.24 -37.14 8.75
CA PHE A 972 10.73 -37.70 7.49
C PHE A 972 11.34 -37.01 6.27
N ASP A 973 11.35 -35.68 6.26
CA ASP A 973 11.90 -34.86 5.16
C ASP A 973 13.39 -35.19 4.93
N SER A 974 14.16 -35.46 6.01
CA SER A 974 15.56 -35.91 5.91
C SER A 974 15.73 -37.32 5.33
N THR A 975 14.71 -38.19 5.48
CA THR A 975 14.73 -39.57 5.00
C THR A 975 14.32 -39.64 3.53
N ILE A 976 13.25 -38.93 3.14
CA ILE A 976 12.75 -38.96 1.77
C ILE A 976 13.74 -38.36 0.77
N GLY A 977 14.61 -37.43 1.19
CA GLY A 977 15.63 -36.82 0.32
C GLY A 977 16.68 -37.80 -0.23
N LYS A 978 16.69 -39.06 0.25
CA LYS A 978 17.56 -40.13 -0.25
C LYS A 978 16.95 -40.96 -1.39
N PHE A 979 15.65 -40.80 -1.64
CA PHE A 979 14.86 -41.62 -2.56
C PHE A 979 14.26 -40.77 -3.67
N ASP A 980 13.92 -41.39 -4.81
CA ASP A 980 13.20 -40.71 -5.90
C ASP A 980 11.70 -40.63 -5.59
N VAL A 981 11.35 -39.72 -4.68
CA VAL A 981 10.01 -39.54 -4.16
C VAL A 981 9.64 -38.06 -4.05
N TYR A 982 8.36 -37.77 -4.27
CA TYR A 982 7.79 -36.44 -4.16
C TYR A 982 6.81 -36.37 -2.97
N LYS A 983 7.05 -35.39 -2.08
CA LYS A 983 6.14 -35.07 -0.98
C LYS A 983 4.93 -34.32 -1.53
N VAL A 984 3.76 -34.93 -1.44
CA VAL A 984 2.51 -34.35 -1.98
C VAL A 984 1.93 -33.34 -1.01
N GLU A 985 1.46 -33.81 0.14
CA GLU A 985 0.89 -32.96 1.18
C GLU A 985 0.84 -33.71 2.53
N THR A 986 0.55 -32.97 3.59
CA THR A 986 0.20 -33.53 4.91
C THR A 986 -1.28 -33.30 5.15
N ILE A 987 -2.03 -34.37 5.49
CA ILE A 987 -3.47 -34.31 5.73
C ILE A 987 -3.70 -34.63 7.21
N GLY A 988 -3.82 -33.58 8.05
CA GLY A 988 -3.88 -33.77 9.50
C GLY A 988 -2.55 -34.32 10.05
N ASP A 989 -2.61 -35.48 10.69
CA ASP A 989 -1.46 -36.29 11.15
C ASP A 989 -0.96 -37.30 10.12
N ALA A 990 -1.59 -37.33 8.93
CA ALA A 990 -1.17 -38.20 7.85
C ALA A 990 -0.11 -37.57 6.94
N TYR A 991 0.86 -38.39 6.52
CA TYR A 991 1.96 -38.02 5.63
C TYR A 991 1.84 -38.75 4.29
N MET A 992 1.76 -38.00 3.19
CA MET A 992 1.54 -38.53 1.84
C MET A 992 2.76 -38.28 0.93
N VAL A 993 3.25 -39.35 0.31
CA VAL A 993 4.41 -39.33 -0.59
C VAL A 993 4.08 -40.17 -1.83
N ALA A 994 4.59 -39.79 -2.99
CA ALA A 994 4.40 -40.53 -4.24
C ALA A 994 5.71 -40.67 -5.02
N SER A 995 5.83 -41.73 -5.82
CA SER A 995 6.92 -41.92 -6.78
C SER A 995 6.36 -42.29 -8.15
N GLY A 996 7.10 -42.00 -9.21
CA GLY A 996 6.64 -42.09 -10.61
C GLY A 996 5.96 -40.80 -11.11
N LEU A 997 5.93 -39.76 -10.28
CA LEU A 997 5.49 -38.40 -10.61
C LEU A 997 6.26 -37.35 -9.78
N PRO A 998 6.37 -36.09 -10.24
CA PRO A 998 6.00 -35.61 -11.58
C PRO A 998 6.94 -36.14 -12.68
N ILE A 999 8.08 -36.72 -12.30
CA ILE A 999 9.02 -37.36 -13.23
C ILE A 999 8.72 -38.87 -13.23
N ARG A 1000 8.51 -39.44 -14.42
CA ARG A 1000 8.27 -40.87 -14.59
C ARG A 1000 9.58 -41.63 -14.45
N ASN A 1001 9.62 -42.65 -13.60
CA ASN A 1001 10.80 -43.49 -13.36
C ASN A 1001 10.56 -44.97 -13.71
N GLY A 1002 9.56 -45.26 -14.56
CA GLY A 1002 9.20 -46.63 -14.92
C GLY A 1002 8.63 -47.38 -13.71
N ASP A 1003 8.86 -48.70 -13.61
CA ASP A 1003 8.34 -49.51 -12.51
C ASP A 1003 9.09 -49.30 -11.18
N ALA A 1004 10.22 -48.57 -11.21
CA ALA A 1004 11.07 -48.33 -10.05
C ALA A 1004 10.34 -47.59 -8.91
N HIS A 1005 9.27 -46.85 -9.22
CA HIS A 1005 8.45 -46.15 -8.22
C HIS A 1005 7.98 -47.04 -7.07
N ALA A 1006 7.73 -48.33 -7.33
CA ALA A 1006 7.29 -49.26 -6.29
C ALA A 1006 8.45 -49.59 -5.33
N SER A 1007 9.65 -49.84 -5.87
CA SER A 1007 10.85 -50.14 -5.09
C SER A 1007 11.35 -48.95 -4.26
N GLU A 1008 11.26 -47.74 -4.80
CA GLU A 1008 11.63 -46.49 -4.11
C GLU A 1008 10.73 -46.28 -2.88
N ILE A 1009 9.41 -46.35 -3.07
CA ILE A 1009 8.45 -46.19 -1.97
C ILE A 1009 8.57 -47.32 -0.94
N ALA A 1010 8.78 -48.57 -1.38
CA ALA A 1010 8.96 -49.70 -0.47
C ALA A 1010 10.23 -49.55 0.40
N SER A 1011 11.34 -49.11 -0.21
CA SER A 1011 12.62 -48.90 0.48
C SER A 1011 12.53 -47.72 1.45
N MET A 1012 11.95 -46.60 1.02
CA MET A 1012 11.66 -45.44 1.86
C MET A 1012 10.79 -45.82 3.06
N SER A 1013 9.76 -46.64 2.84
CA SER A 1013 8.84 -47.06 3.92
C SER A 1013 9.54 -47.86 5.02
N LEU A 1014 10.50 -48.72 4.64
CA LEU A 1014 11.31 -49.48 5.60
C LEU A 1014 12.23 -48.57 6.41
N GLU A 1015 12.87 -47.59 5.75
CA GLU A 1015 13.75 -46.64 6.44
C GLU A 1015 12.98 -45.68 7.37
N LEU A 1016 11.80 -45.21 6.96
CA LEU A 1016 10.92 -44.40 7.81
C LEU A 1016 10.43 -45.19 9.05
N LEU A 1017 10.12 -46.47 8.87
CA LEU A 1017 9.75 -47.35 9.97
C LEU A 1017 10.93 -47.60 10.93
N GLU A 1018 12.17 -47.64 10.44
CA GLU A 1018 13.34 -47.69 11.31
C GLU A 1018 13.56 -46.36 12.05
N ALA A 1019 13.44 -45.23 11.35
CA ALA A 1019 13.61 -43.90 11.91
C ALA A 1019 12.64 -43.63 13.07
N ILE A 1020 11.37 -44.08 12.96
CA ILE A 1020 10.38 -43.86 14.03
C ILE A 1020 10.70 -44.66 15.30
N THR A 1021 11.39 -45.81 15.20
CA THR A 1021 11.79 -46.55 16.40
C THR A 1021 12.83 -45.79 17.24
N LYS A 1022 13.59 -44.89 16.61
CA LYS A 1022 14.61 -44.04 17.24
C LYS A 1022 14.07 -42.67 17.66
N PHE A 1023 12.90 -42.27 17.14
CA PHE A 1023 12.27 -40.99 17.41
C PHE A 1023 11.78 -40.88 18.87
N LYS A 1024 12.03 -39.74 19.51
CA LYS A 1024 11.62 -39.46 20.90
C LYS A 1024 10.76 -38.21 20.96
N ILE A 1025 9.63 -38.32 21.64
CA ILE A 1025 8.72 -37.18 21.88
C ILE A 1025 9.30 -36.33 23.03
N ARG A 1026 9.65 -35.06 22.76
CA ARG A 1026 10.36 -34.20 23.74
C ARG A 1026 9.61 -34.03 25.07
N HIS A 1027 8.31 -33.74 25.00
CA HIS A 1027 7.46 -33.55 26.18
C HIS A 1027 7.00 -34.86 26.82
N ARG A 1028 7.19 -36.00 26.15
CA ARG A 1028 6.79 -37.35 26.61
C ARG A 1028 7.81 -38.43 26.22
N PRO A 1029 9.02 -38.41 26.81
CA PRO A 1029 10.12 -39.28 26.38
C PRO A 1029 9.87 -40.79 26.58
N ASN A 1030 8.87 -41.17 27.39
CA ASN A 1030 8.52 -42.55 27.69
C ASN A 1030 7.46 -43.14 26.74
N GLU A 1031 6.77 -42.30 25.96
CA GLU A 1031 5.81 -42.75 24.95
C GLU A 1031 6.52 -42.91 23.60
N LYS A 1032 6.28 -44.05 22.93
CA LYS A 1032 6.82 -44.31 21.59
C LYS A 1032 5.75 -44.08 20.54
N LEU A 1033 6.10 -43.33 19.50
CA LEU A 1033 5.21 -43.09 18.37
C LEU A 1033 5.09 -44.36 17.51
N LYS A 1034 3.87 -44.64 17.04
CA LYS A 1034 3.59 -45.81 16.19
C LYS A 1034 2.94 -45.32 14.90
N LEU A 1035 3.48 -45.75 13.77
CA LEU A 1035 2.95 -45.43 12.45
C LEU A 1035 2.14 -46.60 11.90
N ARG A 1036 1.07 -46.29 11.18
CA ARG A 1036 0.47 -47.20 10.18
C ARG A 1036 0.92 -46.74 8.81
N ILE A 1037 1.24 -47.69 7.93
CA ILE A 1037 1.72 -47.39 6.57
C ILE A 1037 0.91 -48.21 5.56
N GLY A 1038 0.43 -47.53 4.51
CA GLY A 1038 -0.33 -48.11 3.40
C GLY A 1038 0.27 -47.75 2.05
N LEU A 1039 0.47 -48.75 1.18
CA LEU A 1039 1.05 -48.59 -0.16
C LEU A 1039 0.08 -49.11 -1.23
N HIS A 1040 -0.09 -48.35 -2.30
CA HIS A 1040 -0.83 -48.79 -3.48
C HIS A 1040 -0.23 -48.23 -4.78
N SER A 1041 -0.24 -49.04 -5.84
CA SER A 1041 0.19 -48.65 -7.17
C SER A 1041 -0.99 -48.64 -8.15
N GLY A 1042 -1.12 -47.58 -8.93
CA GLY A 1042 -2.22 -47.43 -9.90
C GLY A 1042 -2.14 -46.11 -10.66
N SER A 1043 -3.07 -45.87 -11.58
CA SER A 1043 -3.13 -44.65 -12.38
C SER A 1043 -3.65 -43.46 -11.57
N CYS A 1044 -3.12 -42.26 -11.79
CA CYS A 1044 -3.68 -41.02 -11.22
C CYS A 1044 -3.52 -39.83 -12.17
N VAL A 1045 -4.33 -38.80 -11.97
CA VAL A 1045 -4.15 -37.50 -12.62
C VAL A 1045 -3.52 -36.56 -11.61
N ALA A 1046 -2.45 -35.84 -11.98
CA ALA A 1046 -1.84 -34.84 -11.12
C ALA A 1046 -1.81 -33.47 -11.81
N GLY A 1047 -2.04 -32.39 -11.06
CA GLY A 1047 -2.12 -31.04 -11.61
C GLY A 1047 -2.10 -29.96 -10.53
N VAL A 1048 -1.92 -28.70 -10.96
CA VAL A 1048 -1.88 -27.55 -10.05
C VAL A 1048 -3.28 -27.00 -9.84
N VAL A 1049 -3.70 -26.87 -8.57
CA VAL A 1049 -5.02 -26.35 -8.20
C VAL A 1049 -4.88 -25.01 -7.46
N GLY A 1050 -5.67 -24.02 -7.87
CA GLY A 1050 -5.77 -22.71 -7.22
C GLY A 1050 -4.83 -21.63 -7.79
N LEU A 1051 -5.31 -20.38 -7.86
CA LEU A 1051 -4.58 -19.24 -8.44
C LEU A 1051 -3.76 -18.43 -7.40
N LYS A 1052 -4.21 -18.37 -6.14
CA LYS A 1052 -3.54 -17.59 -5.06
C LYS A 1052 -2.56 -18.41 -4.22
N MET A 1053 -2.74 -19.73 -4.16
CA MET A 1053 -1.89 -20.68 -3.46
C MET A 1053 -1.81 -21.97 -4.28
N PRO A 1054 -1.01 -22.00 -5.36
CA PRO A 1054 -0.95 -23.16 -6.25
C PRO A 1054 -0.41 -24.38 -5.51
N ARG A 1055 -1.16 -25.49 -5.52
CA ARG A 1055 -0.75 -26.79 -4.94
C ARG A 1055 -0.74 -27.86 -6.02
N TYR A 1056 0.30 -28.69 -6.04
CA TYR A 1056 0.36 -29.86 -6.92
C TYR A 1056 -0.41 -31.02 -6.27
N CYS A 1057 -1.61 -31.29 -6.75
CA CYS A 1057 -2.54 -32.25 -6.15
C CYS A 1057 -2.68 -33.51 -7.04
N LEU A 1058 -2.89 -34.66 -6.40
CA LEU A 1058 -3.14 -35.95 -7.06
C LEU A 1058 -4.63 -36.31 -6.94
N PHE A 1059 -5.22 -36.74 -8.05
CA PHE A 1059 -6.61 -37.16 -8.17
C PHE A 1059 -6.71 -38.57 -8.73
N GLY A 1060 -7.57 -39.39 -8.14
CA GLY A 1060 -7.87 -40.72 -8.65
C GLY A 1060 -8.15 -41.74 -7.57
N ASP A 1061 -8.66 -42.89 -7.99
CA ASP A 1061 -8.97 -44.02 -7.10
C ASP A 1061 -7.71 -44.60 -6.42
N THR A 1062 -6.53 -44.42 -7.03
CA THR A 1062 -5.23 -44.83 -6.46
C THR A 1062 -4.97 -44.18 -5.10
N VAL A 1063 -5.29 -42.88 -4.94
CA VAL A 1063 -5.14 -42.15 -3.67
C VAL A 1063 -6.05 -42.75 -2.59
N ASN A 1064 -7.31 -42.99 -2.95
CA ASN A 1064 -8.30 -43.58 -2.04
C ASN A 1064 -7.94 -45.01 -1.63
N THR A 1065 -7.41 -45.79 -2.55
CA THR A 1065 -7.00 -47.17 -2.27
C THR A 1065 -5.74 -47.20 -1.39
N ALA A 1066 -4.77 -46.31 -1.60
CA ALA A 1066 -3.59 -46.18 -0.73
C ALA A 1066 -3.98 -45.81 0.71
N SER A 1067 -4.87 -44.83 0.90
CA SER A 1067 -5.41 -44.46 2.21
C SER A 1067 -6.18 -45.63 2.87
N ARG A 1068 -6.86 -46.47 2.08
CA ARG A 1068 -7.51 -47.68 2.61
C ARG A 1068 -6.52 -48.77 3.04
N MET A 1069 -5.37 -48.89 2.37
CA MET A 1069 -4.30 -49.78 2.81
C MET A 1069 -3.70 -49.29 4.14
N GLU A 1070 -3.58 -47.97 4.33
CA GLU A 1070 -3.10 -47.42 5.61
C GLU A 1070 -4.10 -47.72 6.73
N SER A 1071 -5.36 -47.32 6.56
CA SER A 1071 -6.38 -47.41 7.61
C SER A 1071 -6.71 -48.84 8.04
N ASN A 1072 -6.55 -49.83 7.14
CA ASN A 1072 -6.69 -51.26 7.43
C ASN A 1072 -5.35 -51.94 7.81
N GLY A 1073 -4.28 -51.16 7.90
CA GLY A 1073 -2.94 -51.58 8.32
C GLY A 1073 -2.84 -51.79 9.83
N LEU A 1074 -1.76 -52.44 10.26
CA LEU A 1074 -1.44 -52.66 11.66
C LEU A 1074 -0.34 -51.68 12.12
N PRO A 1075 -0.31 -51.28 13.40
CA PRO A 1075 0.75 -50.44 13.93
C PRO A 1075 2.14 -51.06 13.68
N LEU A 1076 3.06 -50.22 13.22
CA LEU A 1076 4.44 -50.56 12.86
C LEU A 1076 4.56 -51.63 11.77
N LYS A 1077 3.59 -51.69 10.84
CA LYS A 1077 3.65 -52.56 9.66
C LYS A 1077 3.32 -51.78 8.39
N ILE A 1078 3.89 -52.27 7.28
CA ILE A 1078 3.68 -51.73 5.93
C ILE A 1078 2.69 -52.63 5.19
N HIS A 1079 1.47 -52.12 4.99
CA HIS A 1079 0.39 -52.81 4.29
C HIS A 1079 0.37 -52.41 2.82
N MET A 1080 0.31 -53.37 1.90
CA MET A 1080 0.35 -53.10 0.47
C MET A 1080 -0.71 -53.87 -0.32
N SER A 1081 -1.14 -53.27 -1.44
CA SER A 1081 -2.03 -53.91 -2.40
C SER A 1081 -1.32 -54.98 -3.23
N GLY A 1082 -2.11 -55.81 -3.93
CA GLY A 1082 -1.58 -56.79 -4.89
C GLY A 1082 -0.82 -56.15 -6.05
N ASP A 1083 -1.17 -54.93 -6.46
CA ASP A 1083 -0.50 -54.24 -7.57
C ASP A 1083 0.92 -53.81 -7.23
N VAL A 1084 1.16 -53.28 -6.03
CA VAL A 1084 2.53 -53.01 -5.52
C VAL A 1084 3.32 -54.31 -5.48
N THR A 1085 2.69 -55.39 -5.02
CA THR A 1085 3.33 -56.69 -4.87
C THR A 1085 3.80 -57.26 -6.21
N LYS A 1086 3.01 -57.11 -7.28
CA LYS A 1086 3.40 -57.52 -8.65
C LYS A 1086 4.65 -56.77 -9.12
N LEU A 1087 4.73 -55.47 -8.86
CA LEU A 1087 5.87 -54.63 -9.24
C LEU A 1087 7.13 -54.98 -8.43
N LEU A 1088 7.01 -55.14 -7.11
CA LEU A 1088 8.13 -55.54 -6.26
C LEU A 1088 8.64 -56.96 -6.54
N HIS A 1089 7.77 -57.87 -6.97
CA HIS A 1089 8.20 -59.19 -7.44
C HIS A 1089 8.99 -59.13 -8.75
N LYS A 1090 8.73 -58.13 -9.60
CA LYS A 1090 9.48 -57.89 -10.83
C LYS A 1090 10.88 -57.34 -10.54
N ASP A 1091 10.99 -56.40 -9.60
CA ASP A 1091 12.27 -55.80 -9.21
C ASP A 1091 13.15 -56.74 -8.35
N GLY A 1092 12.53 -57.60 -7.53
CA GLY A 1092 13.23 -58.53 -6.65
C GLY A 1092 13.74 -57.87 -5.35
N GLY A 1093 14.32 -58.67 -4.46
CA GLY A 1093 14.99 -58.16 -3.25
C GLY A 1093 14.10 -57.80 -2.05
N PHE A 1094 12.77 -57.96 -2.10
CA PHE A 1094 11.87 -57.69 -0.96
C PHE A 1094 11.28 -58.96 -0.33
N ILE A 1095 11.05 -58.93 0.98
CA ILE A 1095 10.39 -59.98 1.76
C ILE A 1095 8.92 -59.62 1.91
N ILE A 1096 8.06 -60.31 1.16
CA ILE A 1096 6.62 -60.03 1.09
C ILE A 1096 5.85 -61.23 1.63
N LYS A 1097 4.88 -60.97 2.51
CA LYS A 1097 4.02 -61.99 3.12
C LYS A 1097 2.55 -61.75 2.77
N ALA A 1098 1.89 -62.75 2.20
CA ALA A 1098 0.46 -62.68 1.93
C ALA A 1098 -0.37 -62.59 3.23
N ARG A 1099 -1.38 -61.71 3.23
CA ARG A 1099 -2.42 -61.61 4.27
C ARG A 1099 -3.64 -62.45 3.86
N GLU A 1100 -4.61 -62.63 4.74
CA GLU A 1100 -5.92 -63.15 4.34
C GLU A 1100 -6.68 -62.12 3.48
N GLU A 1101 -7.67 -62.57 2.71
CA GLU A 1101 -8.58 -61.66 2.01
C GLU A 1101 -9.31 -60.77 3.01
N ILE A 1102 -9.16 -59.46 2.86
CA ILE A 1102 -9.82 -58.47 3.69
C ILE A 1102 -10.86 -57.71 2.89
N GLU A 1103 -11.98 -57.37 3.52
CA GLU A 1103 -13.01 -56.54 2.90
C GLU A 1103 -12.59 -55.08 2.96
N ILE A 1104 -12.30 -54.50 1.80
CA ILE A 1104 -11.94 -53.09 1.66
C ILE A 1104 -13.17 -52.34 1.17
N LYS A 1105 -13.60 -51.34 1.95
CA LYS A 1105 -14.78 -50.50 1.64
C LYS A 1105 -14.71 -50.00 0.20
N GLY A 1106 -15.73 -50.28 -0.61
CA GLY A 1106 -15.81 -49.87 -2.03
C GLY A 1106 -14.93 -50.65 -3.01
N LYS A 1107 -14.16 -51.65 -2.57
CA LYS A 1107 -13.38 -52.58 -3.42
C LYS A 1107 -13.81 -54.04 -3.28
N GLY A 1108 -14.54 -54.39 -2.23
CA GLY A 1108 -14.92 -55.78 -1.92
C GLY A 1108 -13.78 -56.54 -1.25
N LYS A 1109 -13.79 -57.87 -1.35
CA LYS A 1109 -12.71 -58.72 -0.83
C LYS A 1109 -11.48 -58.59 -1.70
N MET A 1110 -10.36 -58.22 -1.09
CA MET A 1110 -9.08 -58.03 -1.77
C MET A 1110 -7.98 -58.80 -1.05
N GLN A 1111 -7.19 -59.54 -1.83
CA GLN A 1111 -5.95 -60.13 -1.38
C GLN A 1111 -4.89 -59.03 -1.19
N THR A 1112 -4.33 -58.92 0.01
CA THR A 1112 -3.33 -57.89 0.36
C THR A 1112 -2.08 -58.52 0.99
N PHE A 1113 -1.02 -57.73 1.16
CA PHE A 1113 0.29 -58.24 1.56
C PHE A 1113 0.97 -57.33 2.59
N TRP A 1114 1.88 -57.92 3.36
CA TRP A 1114 2.79 -57.23 4.27
C TRP A 1114 4.19 -57.18 3.65
N LEU A 1115 4.85 -56.03 3.78
CA LEU A 1115 6.28 -55.91 3.52
C LEU A 1115 7.04 -56.03 4.85
N ASP A 1116 7.80 -57.10 5.00
CA ASP A 1116 8.50 -57.43 6.25
C ASP A 1116 10.00 -57.03 6.21
N GLY A 1117 10.59 -56.78 5.02
CA GLY A 1117 11.98 -56.34 4.90
C GLY A 1117 12.59 -56.50 3.51
N ARG A 1118 13.91 -56.39 3.42
CA ARG A 1118 14.72 -56.62 2.20
C ARG A 1118 15.48 -57.94 2.33
N LYS A 1119 15.60 -58.72 1.26
CA LYS A 1119 16.42 -59.94 1.22
C LYS A 1119 17.89 -59.53 1.28
N HIS A 1120 18.62 -60.06 2.26
CA HIS A 1120 20.07 -59.89 2.36
C HIS A 1120 20.73 -60.86 1.36
N GLU A 1121 21.05 -60.38 0.16
CA GLU A 1121 21.98 -61.05 -0.76
C GLU A 1121 23.07 -60.03 -1.19
N ASP A 1122 24.31 -60.37 -0.82
CA ASP A 1122 25.62 -59.88 -1.26
C ASP A 1122 25.93 -58.37 -1.27
N LEU A 1123 26.45 -57.88 -0.14
CA LEU A 1123 27.10 -56.57 0.00
C LEU A 1123 28.65 -56.65 -0.12
N ASP A 1124 29.18 -57.73 -0.69
CA ASP A 1124 30.63 -57.98 -0.82
C ASP A 1124 31.17 -57.84 -2.26
N SER A 1125 30.42 -57.30 -3.23
CA SER A 1125 30.88 -57.22 -4.63
C SER A 1125 30.70 -55.88 -5.35
N LEU A 1126 30.77 -54.76 -4.65
CA LEU A 1126 30.94 -53.43 -5.27
C LEU A 1126 31.98 -52.58 -4.50
N GLN A 1127 33.20 -53.14 -4.39
CA GLN A 1127 34.43 -52.34 -4.32
C GLN A 1127 35.09 -52.37 -5.70
N LEU A 1128 35.55 -51.19 -6.14
CA LEU A 1128 36.28 -50.84 -7.37
C LEU A 1128 35.44 -50.49 -8.60
N ASP A 1129 35.10 -49.20 -8.70
CA ASP A 1129 35.68 -48.36 -9.75
C ASP A 1129 35.74 -46.89 -9.27
N VAL A 1130 36.85 -46.58 -8.59
CA VAL A 1130 37.29 -45.20 -8.37
C VAL A 1130 37.82 -44.70 -9.72
N ILE A 1131 36.94 -44.17 -10.55
CA ILE A 1131 37.35 -43.33 -11.67
C ILE A 1131 37.47 -41.91 -11.14
N SER A 1132 38.72 -41.48 -11.03
CA SER A 1132 39.16 -40.12 -10.79
C SER A 1132 38.44 -39.10 -11.67
N MET A 1133 37.79 -38.12 -11.03
CA MET A 1133 37.52 -36.82 -11.63
C MET A 1133 38.25 -35.73 -10.83
N PRO A 1134 38.66 -34.64 -11.50
CA PRO A 1134 39.98 -34.05 -11.33
C PRO A 1134 40.10 -33.07 -10.16
N ASN A 1135 41.32 -33.02 -9.61
CA ASN A 1135 41.81 -31.99 -8.70
C ASN A 1135 41.51 -30.59 -9.24
N VAL A 1136 40.58 -29.87 -8.59
CA VAL A 1136 40.55 -28.41 -8.68
C VAL A 1136 41.57 -27.89 -7.68
N VAL A 1137 42.74 -27.57 -8.23
CA VAL A 1137 43.86 -26.91 -7.60
C VAL A 1137 43.42 -25.59 -6.97
N THR A 1138 43.53 -25.49 -5.65
CA THR A 1138 43.57 -24.21 -4.94
C THR A 1138 45.04 -23.77 -4.86
N THR A 1139 45.46 -22.93 -5.81
CA THR A 1139 46.64 -22.06 -5.65
C THR A 1139 46.27 -20.62 -5.96
N PRO A 1140 46.81 -19.65 -5.19
CA PRO A 1140 46.33 -18.27 -5.13
C PRO A 1140 46.88 -17.41 -6.27
N PRO A 1141 46.20 -16.35 -6.70
CA PRO A 1141 46.87 -15.26 -7.39
C PRO A 1141 47.32 -14.20 -6.38
N SER A 1142 48.63 -14.17 -6.18
CA SER A 1142 49.38 -12.95 -5.87
C SER A 1142 49.40 -12.02 -7.08
N ARG A 1143 49.26 -10.71 -6.81
CA ARG A 1143 49.72 -9.54 -7.60
C ARG A 1143 49.14 -9.34 -9.01
N GLY A 1144 48.34 -8.29 -9.10
CA GLY A 1144 47.97 -7.53 -10.29
C GLY A 1144 47.19 -6.32 -9.81
#